data_AF-A0A0L6JX67-F1
#
_entry.id   AF-A0A0L6JX67-F1
#
_cell.length_a   1.000
_cell.length_b   1.000
_cell.length_c   1.000
_cell.angle_alpha   90.00
_cell.angle_beta   90.00
_cell.angle_gamma   90.00
#
_symmetry.space_group_name_H-M   'P 1'
#
loop_
_entity.id
_entity.type
_entity.pdbx_description
1 polymer ?
#
loop_
_entity_poly.entity_id
_entity_poly.type
_entity_poly.pdbx_seq_one_letter_code
_entity_poly.pdbx_strand_id
1 'polypeptide(L)'
;MFLKKGFIKYLCFILSSIMIVSMMTTVNLWAVTEDTKAIIAHDTSSSTKVPVDENGLDSQKRIVSYFGSPIIDGDIDDVWNNAQEVKPQCIVGNVYASATFKSLWDDNALYVLAEVKDEYLSVQSSNLYMQDSAEIFLDEKNDKTVDYNVDDLHFRVNCENSPSSDIGDIERFYTGAKKTADGYLIEARIALKDKPSNGKLLGLDLQINDGLGPDRVGTINVFDSTGNGWRDTSVFGEVLLTGKADGAVSGLNPYNLMNLIISAKKIDFTRYTNESVVTDAIKKAEEVVAKENVTQKEIDDELEALKTAIGKLILTDEAANEKEFKLVPDEYRADNEQQGTIEKLEYSVTNAVYSEKKDTKYLNVYLPYGYNTSDKNKKYNVLYLMHGGGENENLVFGGPGERKELMKILDNMIAKGDIEPLIVVTPSFYGGKNDVAYFYQELTDTVISLVETKYNTYLPSASLQGIKASRDHRAFGGFSMGSVCTWYTFINCIDYIKYFMPLSGDCWALGQKAGDSDAQKTAEYLNSIPKNAGYSAPKDFKVFCATGKMDPAYNNMKPQIDALKQLKDSFIYSSDTTKGNFYFIVSENGTHNWSFINQYIYDILPDVFKDENLAPVTTSTIAPTSTSKTSTSSGGSQVNNQTSTSTPTATPSATATPSATATPTPGTKTEENKTKPAAGFNDILNHWAKDFINDLIAKNILSGYEDGTIRPDKNISRAELTVTVLKAMGLKPSEKPALDFADKNSIPSWAAGYIALAKEKGIILGFDDKTFKPDKDCSRQEAVTIIMKAFNLGESNNHLKFIDAKDISDWAYKFVAKSTESQIINGYEDNTFKPGKSITRAEIFTVLSKCLKNKIMK
;
A
#
# COMPACT_ATOMS: atom_id res chain seq x y z
N MET A 1 11.15 -46.26 -43.32
CA MET A 1 12.04 -45.83 -44.42
C MET A 1 12.58 -44.46 -44.04
N PHE A 2 13.90 -44.30 -43.84
CA PHE A 2 14.70 -43.08 -43.60
C PHE A 2 14.17 -41.95 -42.68
N LEU A 3 14.96 -41.32 -41.79
CA LEU A 3 16.15 -41.74 -41.03
C LEU A 3 16.28 -40.81 -39.81
N LYS A 4 16.84 -41.27 -38.68
CA LYS A 4 16.94 -40.49 -37.43
C LYS A 4 18.40 -40.42 -36.93
N LYS A 5 18.84 -39.20 -36.56
CA LYS A 5 20.00 -38.87 -35.69
C LYS A 5 21.42 -39.27 -36.14
N GLY A 6 22.40 -38.54 -35.57
CA GLY A 6 23.85 -38.74 -35.63
C GLY A 6 24.58 -37.43 -35.30
N PHE A 7 24.62 -36.87 -34.09
CA PHE A 7 24.64 -37.37 -32.69
C PHE A 7 26.07 -37.47 -32.10
N ILE A 8 26.25 -36.77 -30.96
CA ILE A 8 27.35 -36.84 -29.97
C ILE A 8 28.74 -36.27 -30.36
N LYS A 9 29.13 -35.24 -29.60
CA LYS A 9 30.50 -34.98 -29.10
C LYS A 9 30.62 -35.70 -27.74
N TYR A 10 31.78 -36.30 -27.45
CA TYR A 10 32.17 -36.98 -26.19
C TYR A 10 31.41 -38.27 -25.79
N LEU A 11 32.16 -39.37 -25.71
CA LEU A 11 32.26 -40.20 -24.50
C LEU A 11 33.67 -40.83 -24.41
N CYS A 12 34.07 -41.20 -23.19
CA CYS A 12 35.32 -41.77 -22.65
C CYS A 12 36.01 -42.90 -23.47
N PHE A 13 37.23 -43.39 -23.18
CA PHE A 13 37.75 -43.88 -21.89
C PHE A 13 39.25 -44.29 -21.96
N ILE A 14 39.85 -44.65 -20.79
CA ILE A 14 41.07 -45.49 -20.60
C ILE A 14 42.40 -44.78 -20.96
N LEU A 15 43.27 -44.42 -19.99
CA LEU A 15 44.29 -45.26 -19.29
C LEU A 15 45.35 -45.86 -20.25
N SER A 16 46.65 -45.92 -19.98
CA SER A 16 47.51 -45.44 -18.86
C SER A 16 49.00 -45.58 -19.27
N SER A 17 49.95 -45.05 -18.46
CA SER A 17 51.10 -45.80 -17.89
C SER A 17 52.49 -45.10 -17.88
N ILE A 18 53.06 -44.94 -16.66
CA ILE A 18 54.38 -45.49 -16.18
C ILE A 18 55.70 -45.00 -16.85
N MET A 19 56.81 -44.65 -16.16
CA MET A 19 57.23 -44.63 -14.72
C MET A 19 57.95 -43.28 -14.41
N ILE A 20 58.88 -43.00 -13.48
CA ILE A 20 59.75 -43.71 -12.49
C ILE A 20 60.01 -42.68 -11.33
N VAL A 21 59.83 -42.96 -10.02
CA VAL A 21 60.62 -43.76 -9.04
C VAL A 21 62.07 -43.25 -8.88
N SER A 22 62.63 -42.99 -7.69
CA SER A 22 62.32 -43.45 -6.31
C SER A 22 62.11 -42.25 -5.34
N MET A 23 62.09 -42.30 -4.00
CA MET A 23 62.51 -43.32 -3.00
C MET A 23 61.69 -43.23 -1.69
N MET A 24 62.13 -43.87 -0.61
CA MET A 24 61.50 -43.92 0.72
C MET A 24 62.57 -43.99 1.84
N THR A 25 62.19 -43.73 3.11
CA THR A 25 62.05 -44.79 4.17
C THR A 25 61.80 -44.22 5.59
N THR A 26 60.65 -44.58 6.20
CA THR A 26 60.42 -44.92 7.65
C THR A 26 60.83 -43.92 8.77
N VAL A 27 60.27 -43.90 10.00
CA VAL A 27 59.69 -44.94 10.90
C VAL A 27 58.59 -44.31 11.79
N ASN A 28 57.64 -45.10 12.32
CA ASN A 28 56.64 -44.67 13.34
C ASN A 28 57.19 -44.73 14.79
N LEU A 29 56.74 -43.85 15.72
CA LEU A 29 56.08 -44.19 17.01
C LEU A 29 55.87 -42.97 17.96
N TRP A 30 54.82 -43.07 18.79
CA TRP A 30 54.62 -42.47 20.15
C TRP A 30 54.33 -40.97 20.33
N ALA A 31 53.03 -40.68 20.46
CA ALA A 31 52.36 -40.22 21.69
C ALA A 31 52.96 -39.09 22.56
N VAL A 32 52.18 -38.00 22.64
CA VAL A 32 51.83 -37.19 23.84
C VAL A 32 52.96 -36.63 24.72
N THR A 33 53.18 -35.31 24.59
CA THR A 33 53.34 -34.39 25.74
C THR A 33 52.65 -33.05 25.41
N GLU A 34 52.18 -32.34 26.43
CA GLU A 34 51.72 -30.95 26.31
C GLU A 34 52.93 -30.01 26.08
N ASP A 35 53.03 -29.36 24.91
CA ASP A 35 53.49 -27.97 24.82
C ASP A 35 53.37 -27.42 23.38
N THR A 36 52.40 -26.51 23.15
CA THR A 36 52.31 -25.74 21.89
C THR A 36 51.81 -24.31 22.11
N LYS A 37 52.33 -23.61 23.13
CA LYS A 37 52.19 -22.15 23.23
C LYS A 37 53.34 -21.47 22.49
N ALA A 38 53.01 -20.81 21.37
CA ALA A 38 53.91 -20.17 20.40
C ALA A 38 54.81 -21.17 19.64
N ILE A 39 55.28 -20.93 18.40
CA ILE A 39 55.45 -19.66 17.67
C ILE A 39 55.04 -19.83 16.19
N ILE A 40 54.09 -19.03 15.71
CA ILE A 40 54.19 -18.35 14.40
C ILE A 40 53.68 -16.91 14.63
N ALA A 41 54.58 -15.94 14.59
CA ALA A 41 54.25 -14.52 14.80
C ALA A 41 54.88 -13.66 13.67
N HIS A 42 54.12 -13.49 12.59
CA HIS A 42 54.37 -12.57 11.45
C HIS A 42 53.05 -12.53 10.65
N ASP A 43 52.10 -11.63 10.88
CA ASP A 43 52.25 -10.17 10.89
C ASP A 43 51.18 -9.52 11.79
N THR A 44 51.58 -8.63 12.71
CA THR A 44 50.65 -7.96 13.62
C THR A 44 50.24 -6.61 13.07
N SER A 45 49.40 -6.60 12.03
CA SER A 45 48.54 -5.47 11.73
C SER A 45 47.52 -5.32 12.87
N SER A 46 47.93 -4.63 13.94
CA SER A 46 47.10 -4.36 15.11
C SER A 46 45.95 -3.40 14.72
N SER A 47 44.86 -3.97 14.20
CA SER A 47 43.59 -3.28 14.09
C SER A 47 43.05 -3.10 15.51
N THR A 48 43.46 -2.01 16.17
CA THR A 48 42.88 -1.56 17.44
C THR A 48 41.37 -1.51 17.29
N LYS A 49 40.63 -2.31 18.09
CA LYS A 49 39.16 -2.26 18.10
C LYS A 49 38.72 -0.80 18.23
N VAL A 50 37.71 -0.42 17.46
CA VAL A 50 37.13 0.93 17.49
C VAL A 50 36.75 1.25 18.94
N PRO A 51 37.25 2.35 19.53
CA PRO A 51 36.87 2.74 20.89
C PRO A 51 35.39 3.07 20.97
N VAL A 52 34.72 2.53 22.00
CA VAL A 52 33.29 2.73 22.27
C VAL A 52 33.08 3.22 23.70
N ASP A 53 31.88 3.75 23.95
CA ASP A 53 31.43 4.14 25.29
C ASP A 53 30.88 2.95 26.12
N GLU A 54 30.38 3.25 27.32
CA GLU A 54 29.83 2.27 28.27
C GLU A 54 28.61 1.47 27.76
N ASN A 55 27.99 1.96 26.68
CA ASN A 55 26.84 1.37 25.99
C ASN A 55 27.21 0.67 24.68
N GLY A 56 28.50 0.61 24.33
CA GLY A 56 28.98 -0.08 23.13
C GLY A 56 28.93 0.73 21.84
N LEU A 57 28.65 2.03 21.92
CA LEU A 57 28.55 2.91 20.75
C LEU A 57 29.86 3.67 20.51
N ASP A 58 30.23 3.88 19.25
CA ASP A 58 31.46 4.61 18.89
C ASP A 58 31.38 6.14 19.14
N SER A 59 32.46 6.87 18.83
CA SER A 59 32.52 8.32 18.97
C SER A 59 31.54 9.11 18.08
N GLN A 60 30.91 8.45 17.11
CA GLN A 60 29.83 9.00 16.27
C GLN A 60 28.44 8.46 16.68
N LYS A 61 28.35 7.73 17.81
CA LYS A 61 27.15 7.07 18.34
C LYS A 61 26.58 5.95 17.46
N ARG A 62 27.47 5.17 16.83
CA ARG A 62 27.10 4.04 15.97
C ARG A 62 27.41 2.70 16.62
N ILE A 63 26.68 1.66 16.20
CA ILE A 63 27.06 0.26 16.47
C ILE A 63 28.30 -0.08 15.64
N VAL A 64 29.24 -0.85 16.20
CA VAL A 64 30.41 -1.35 15.45
C VAL A 64 30.28 -2.86 15.25
N SER A 65 30.05 -3.27 14.00
CA SER A 65 29.94 -4.67 13.59
C SER A 65 31.26 -5.16 13.00
N TYR A 66 31.77 -6.28 13.51
CA TYR A 66 33.04 -6.87 13.07
C TYR A 66 32.80 -8.04 12.10
N PHE A 67 33.76 -8.28 11.21
CA PHE A 67 33.65 -9.37 10.23
C PHE A 67 33.68 -10.74 10.91
N GLY A 68 32.65 -11.57 10.65
CA GLY A 68 32.50 -12.91 11.18
C GLY A 68 31.17 -13.53 10.75
N SER A 69 31.18 -14.83 10.45
CA SER A 69 29.99 -15.62 10.09
C SER A 69 29.66 -16.60 11.23
N PRO A 70 28.75 -16.27 12.16
CA PRO A 70 28.22 -17.24 13.11
C PRO A 70 27.32 -18.27 12.40
N ILE A 71 27.20 -19.44 13.00
CA ILE A 71 26.07 -20.35 12.80
C ILE A 71 24.81 -19.67 13.39
N ILE A 72 23.62 -20.09 12.96
CA ILE A 72 22.35 -19.58 13.50
C ILE A 72 21.51 -20.78 13.89
N ASP A 73 21.58 -21.16 15.16
CA ASP A 73 20.81 -22.25 15.74
C ASP A 73 20.23 -21.92 17.14
N GLY A 74 20.65 -20.80 17.74
CA GLY A 74 20.20 -20.35 19.05
C GLY A 74 21.18 -20.63 20.20
N ASP A 75 22.40 -21.12 19.91
CA ASP A 75 23.51 -21.23 20.86
C ASP A 75 24.65 -20.25 20.52
N ILE A 76 25.28 -19.65 21.55
CA ILE A 76 26.27 -18.59 21.34
C ILE A 76 27.61 -19.19 20.85
N ASP A 77 27.86 -19.07 19.56
CA ASP A 77 29.13 -19.36 18.90
C ASP A 77 30.33 -18.55 19.45
N ASP A 78 31.53 -19.15 19.42
CA ASP A 78 32.79 -18.51 19.84
C ASP A 78 33.13 -17.22 19.05
N VAL A 79 32.60 -17.08 17.83
CA VAL A 79 32.85 -15.88 16.99
C VAL A 79 32.19 -14.62 17.56
N TRP A 80 31.12 -14.75 18.35
CA TRP A 80 30.46 -13.62 19.03
C TRP A 80 31.38 -12.90 20.04
N ASN A 81 32.45 -13.55 20.53
CA ASN A 81 33.49 -12.90 21.34
C ASN A 81 34.24 -11.77 20.59
N ASN A 82 34.18 -11.74 19.25
CA ASN A 82 34.74 -10.66 18.44
C ASN A 82 33.84 -9.43 18.37
N ALA A 83 32.52 -9.59 18.53
CA ALA A 83 31.55 -8.51 18.45
C ALA A 83 31.75 -7.47 19.57
N GLN A 84 31.06 -6.34 19.43
CA GLN A 84 30.86 -5.39 20.52
C GLN A 84 29.49 -5.62 21.15
N GLU A 85 29.44 -5.69 22.49
CA GLU A 85 28.19 -5.64 23.24
C GLU A 85 27.65 -4.21 23.24
N VAL A 86 26.38 -4.06 22.84
CA VAL A 86 25.61 -2.82 22.77
C VAL A 86 24.49 -2.88 23.78
N LYS A 87 24.28 -1.80 24.53
CA LYS A 87 23.21 -1.67 25.54
C LYS A 87 22.15 -0.71 25.03
N PRO A 88 20.90 -1.15 24.81
CA PRO A 88 19.83 -0.27 24.38
C PRO A 88 19.56 0.82 25.42
N GLN A 89 19.25 2.03 24.96
CA GLN A 89 19.09 3.23 25.80
C GLN A 89 17.65 3.75 25.84
N CYS A 90 16.81 3.34 24.89
CA CYS A 90 15.53 3.95 24.61
C CYS A 90 14.39 3.03 25.05
N ILE A 91 14.05 3.10 26.34
CA ILE A 91 12.94 2.35 26.94
C ILE A 91 11.64 3.16 26.79
N VAL A 92 10.59 2.52 26.26
CA VAL A 92 9.26 3.10 26.08
C VAL A 92 8.23 2.21 26.78
N GLY A 93 7.55 2.72 27.82
CA GLY A 93 6.57 1.96 28.60
C GLY A 93 7.13 1.45 29.94
N ASN A 94 6.46 0.44 30.52
CA ASN A 94 6.83 -0.17 31.80
C ASN A 94 7.33 -1.59 31.56
N VAL A 95 8.60 -1.71 31.19
CA VAL A 95 9.24 -3.00 30.89
C VAL A 95 9.63 -3.76 32.16
N TYR A 96 9.54 -5.08 32.10
CA TYR A 96 10.11 -6.04 33.05
C TYR A 96 11.38 -6.68 32.48
N ALA A 97 11.51 -6.70 31.15
CA ALA A 97 12.66 -7.20 30.43
C ALA A 97 13.88 -6.26 30.50
N SER A 98 15.05 -6.83 30.22
CA SER A 98 16.29 -6.10 29.92
C SER A 98 17.07 -6.86 28.85
N ALA A 99 17.88 -6.18 28.04
CA ALA A 99 18.55 -6.81 26.91
C ALA A 99 19.95 -6.25 26.64
N THR A 100 20.80 -7.06 26.02
CA THR A 100 22.01 -6.62 25.32
C THR A 100 22.01 -7.17 23.89
N PHE A 101 22.62 -6.41 22.98
CA PHE A 101 22.76 -6.77 21.57
C PHE A 101 24.22 -6.92 21.19
N LYS A 102 24.52 -7.79 20.22
CA LYS A 102 25.82 -7.92 19.53
C LYS A 102 25.56 -7.99 18.03
N SER A 103 26.51 -7.53 17.22
CA SER A 103 26.43 -7.67 15.76
C SER A 103 27.76 -8.08 15.12
N LEU A 104 27.63 -8.86 14.04
CA LEU A 104 28.70 -9.29 13.14
C LEU A 104 28.22 -9.12 11.69
N TRP A 105 29.11 -9.23 10.71
CA TRP A 105 28.76 -9.19 9.29
C TRP A 105 29.71 -10.05 8.47
N ASP A 106 29.29 -10.48 7.28
CA ASP A 106 30.15 -11.19 6.35
C ASP A 106 29.88 -10.79 4.88
N ASP A 107 30.46 -11.50 3.90
CA ASP A 107 30.24 -11.18 2.48
C ASP A 107 28.80 -11.40 1.97
N ASN A 108 27.89 -11.93 2.81
CA ASN A 108 26.51 -12.29 2.48
C ASN A 108 25.46 -11.57 3.35
N ALA A 109 25.77 -11.26 4.60
CA ALA A 109 24.77 -10.92 5.60
C ALA A 109 25.24 -9.97 6.72
N LEU A 110 24.26 -9.31 7.34
CA LEU A 110 24.36 -8.78 8.70
C LEU A 110 23.84 -9.83 9.69
N TYR A 111 24.49 -9.94 10.84
CA TYR A 111 24.12 -10.85 11.93
C TYR A 111 23.87 -10.07 13.21
N VAL A 112 22.82 -10.44 13.95
CA VAL A 112 22.44 -9.87 15.24
C VAL A 112 22.24 -10.99 16.26
N LEU A 113 22.79 -10.80 17.44
CA LEU A 113 22.55 -11.62 18.62
C LEU A 113 21.88 -10.74 19.68
N ALA A 114 20.76 -11.17 20.24
CA ALA A 114 20.05 -10.53 21.33
C ALA A 114 20.01 -11.47 22.55
N GLU A 115 20.56 -11.01 23.66
CA GLU A 115 20.50 -11.67 24.96
C GLU A 115 19.47 -10.92 25.82
N VAL A 116 18.28 -11.51 26.00
CA VAL A 116 17.16 -10.90 26.73
C VAL A 116 16.95 -11.62 28.06
N LYS A 117 16.78 -10.83 29.12
CA LYS A 117 16.36 -11.30 30.44
C LYS A 117 14.95 -10.82 30.74
N ASP A 118 14.06 -11.74 31.05
CA ASP A 118 12.66 -11.48 31.41
C ASP A 118 12.09 -12.66 32.23
N GLU A 119 11.19 -12.36 33.17
CA GLU A 119 10.50 -13.35 34.01
C GLU A 119 9.08 -13.73 33.51
N TYR A 120 8.55 -13.07 32.47
CA TYR A 120 7.10 -13.09 32.14
C TYR A 120 6.69 -13.53 30.72
N LEU A 121 7.65 -13.92 29.87
CA LEU A 121 7.53 -14.47 28.50
C LEU A 121 6.11 -14.82 28.02
N SER A 122 5.59 -14.04 27.07
CA SER A 122 4.29 -14.22 26.46
C SER A 122 4.31 -14.18 24.92
N VAL A 123 3.67 -15.20 24.34
CA VAL A 123 3.29 -15.24 22.92
C VAL A 123 1.76 -15.31 22.73
N GLN A 124 1.00 -14.91 23.75
CA GLN A 124 -0.46 -15.10 23.77
C GLN A 124 -1.25 -14.17 22.84
N SER A 125 -0.65 -13.05 22.41
CA SER A 125 -1.32 -12.08 21.53
C SER A 125 -1.35 -12.57 20.08
N SER A 126 -2.47 -12.36 19.39
CA SER A 126 -2.57 -12.58 17.93
C SER A 126 -1.81 -11.51 17.11
N ASN A 127 -1.47 -10.38 17.73
CA ASN A 127 -0.65 -9.34 17.13
C ASN A 127 0.83 -9.67 17.39
N LEU A 128 1.59 -9.96 16.34
CA LEU A 128 2.97 -10.45 16.49
C LEU A 128 3.89 -9.46 17.21
N TYR A 129 3.70 -8.16 16.99
CA TYR A 129 4.42 -7.08 17.70
C TYR A 129 4.06 -6.95 19.19
N MET A 130 3.07 -7.70 19.69
CA MET A 130 2.69 -7.75 21.12
C MET A 130 3.22 -9.01 21.84
N GLN A 131 4.06 -9.79 21.19
CA GLN A 131 4.73 -10.97 21.76
C GLN A 131 6.17 -10.63 22.13
N ASP A 132 6.74 -11.33 23.10
CA ASP A 132 8.17 -11.21 23.44
C ASP A 132 9.04 -11.59 22.24
N SER A 133 9.69 -10.58 21.69
CA SER A 133 10.36 -10.67 20.38
C SER A 133 11.44 -9.62 20.22
N ALA A 134 12.47 -9.97 19.45
CA ALA A 134 13.39 -8.99 18.89
C ALA A 134 12.86 -8.52 17.53
N GLU A 135 12.93 -7.22 17.28
CA GLU A 135 12.71 -6.59 15.98
C GLU A 135 14.02 -5.93 15.50
N ILE A 136 14.26 -6.01 14.19
CA ILE A 136 15.42 -5.45 13.53
C ILE A 136 14.92 -4.58 12.38
N PHE A 137 15.32 -3.31 12.41
CA PHE A 137 15.01 -2.30 11.41
C PHE A 137 16.28 -1.96 10.64
N LEU A 138 16.32 -2.17 9.32
CA LEU A 138 17.52 -2.00 8.50
C LEU A 138 17.25 -1.09 7.31
N ASP A 139 18.12 -0.11 7.06
CA ASP A 139 18.20 0.72 5.85
C ASP A 139 19.53 0.40 5.15
N GLU A 140 19.48 -0.32 4.03
CA GLU A 140 20.70 -0.79 3.35
C GLU A 140 21.47 0.33 2.63
N LYS A 141 20.85 1.47 2.33
CA LYS A 141 21.54 2.64 1.75
C LYS A 141 22.04 3.63 2.81
N ASN A 142 21.43 3.65 3.99
CA ASN A 142 21.50 4.71 5.00
C ASN A 142 21.03 6.06 4.45
N ASP A 143 19.91 6.08 3.70
CA ASP A 143 19.33 7.29 3.08
C ASP A 143 18.19 7.93 3.89
N LYS A 144 17.65 7.24 4.90
CA LYS A 144 16.82 7.80 5.99
C LYS A 144 15.60 8.62 5.50
N THR A 145 14.92 8.14 4.46
CA THR A 145 13.83 8.83 3.74
C THR A 145 12.50 9.04 4.47
N VAL A 146 12.41 8.70 5.76
CA VAL A 146 11.17 8.64 6.56
C VAL A 146 10.27 7.49 6.11
N ASP A 147 9.67 7.55 4.92
CA ASP A 147 8.95 6.40 4.38
C ASP A 147 9.94 5.27 3.99
N TYR A 148 9.51 4.01 4.16
CA TYR A 148 10.28 2.82 3.75
C TYR A 148 10.36 2.70 2.22
N ASN A 149 11.58 2.52 1.72
CA ASN A 149 11.91 2.16 0.35
C ASN A 149 12.07 0.64 0.17
N VAL A 150 12.44 0.24 -1.05
CA VAL A 150 12.66 -1.14 -1.46
C VAL A 150 13.84 -1.85 -0.77
N ASP A 151 14.73 -1.09 -0.14
CA ASP A 151 15.95 -1.56 0.53
C ASP A 151 15.94 -1.31 2.05
N ASP A 152 14.78 -0.87 2.56
CA ASP A 152 14.47 -0.85 3.98
C ASP A 152 13.73 -2.14 4.39
N LEU A 153 14.02 -2.66 5.58
CA LEU A 153 13.48 -3.93 6.09
C LEU A 153 13.04 -3.78 7.55
N HIS A 154 11.95 -4.46 7.90
CA HIS A 154 11.46 -4.63 9.26
C HIS A 154 11.12 -6.09 9.53
N PHE A 155 12.04 -6.78 10.21
CA PHE A 155 11.90 -8.18 10.59
C PHE A 155 11.74 -8.34 12.10
N ARG A 156 11.05 -9.40 12.51
CA ARG A 156 10.70 -9.72 13.90
C ARG A 156 10.80 -11.21 14.14
N VAL A 157 11.34 -11.65 15.28
CA VAL A 157 11.27 -13.04 15.73
C VAL A 157 10.97 -13.12 17.23
N ASN A 158 10.03 -14.00 17.61
CA ASN A 158 9.62 -14.18 19.00
C ASN A 158 10.47 -15.20 19.77
N CYS A 159 10.29 -15.26 21.09
CA CYS A 159 11.01 -16.18 21.99
C CYS A 159 10.70 -17.69 21.80
N GLU A 160 9.86 -18.06 20.82
CA GLU A 160 9.59 -19.44 20.37
C GLU A 160 10.22 -19.74 18.98
N ASN A 161 11.08 -18.85 18.48
CA ASN A 161 11.65 -18.86 17.12
C ASN A 161 10.60 -18.82 15.98
N SER A 162 9.57 -17.99 16.12
CA SER A 162 8.63 -17.68 15.03
C SER A 162 9.00 -16.36 14.34
N PRO A 163 9.71 -16.37 13.20
CA PRO A 163 10.03 -15.16 12.44
C PRO A 163 8.82 -14.61 11.67
N SER A 164 8.85 -13.30 11.42
CA SER A 164 7.85 -12.53 10.67
C SER A 164 8.47 -11.27 10.07
N SER A 165 7.79 -10.68 9.08
CA SER A 165 8.16 -9.45 8.39
C SER A 165 6.93 -8.57 8.25
N ASP A 166 7.06 -7.29 8.59
CA ASP A 166 6.05 -6.28 8.25
C ASP A 166 6.46 -5.53 6.97
N ILE A 167 7.77 -5.34 6.73
CA ILE A 167 8.36 -4.82 5.49
C ILE A 167 9.58 -5.66 5.08
N GLY A 168 9.63 -6.08 3.81
CA GLY A 168 10.77 -6.79 3.22
C GLY A 168 10.57 -8.30 3.06
N ASP A 169 11.39 -8.89 2.18
CA ASP A 169 11.34 -10.32 1.86
C ASP A 169 11.83 -11.20 3.03
N ILE A 170 10.92 -12.01 3.58
CA ILE A 170 11.17 -12.93 4.68
C ILE A 170 12.15 -14.06 4.30
N GLU A 171 12.32 -14.41 3.02
CA GLU A 171 13.33 -15.42 2.62
C GLU A 171 14.78 -14.93 2.79
N ARG A 172 14.98 -13.62 3.05
CA ARG A 172 16.28 -13.03 3.45
C ARG A 172 16.61 -13.26 4.93
N PHE A 173 15.60 -13.54 5.76
CA PHE A 173 15.71 -13.64 7.21
C PHE A 173 15.83 -15.11 7.65
N TYR A 174 16.74 -15.38 8.59
CA TYR A 174 16.89 -16.71 9.19
C TYR A 174 17.25 -16.56 10.67
N THR A 175 16.64 -17.36 11.54
CA THR A 175 16.68 -17.15 12.99
C THR A 175 16.82 -18.45 13.79
N GLY A 176 17.55 -18.36 14.90
CA GLY A 176 17.57 -19.32 15.99
C GLY A 176 17.07 -18.61 17.26
N ALA A 177 16.26 -19.25 18.09
CA ALA A 177 15.89 -18.69 19.38
C ALA A 177 15.76 -19.78 20.45
N LYS A 178 16.18 -19.45 21.67
CA LYS A 178 16.37 -20.40 22.77
C LYS A 178 16.03 -19.75 24.11
N LYS A 179 15.04 -20.27 24.82
CA LYS A 179 14.70 -19.79 26.17
C LYS A 179 15.82 -20.16 27.17
N THR A 180 16.18 -19.20 28.01
CA THR A 180 17.14 -19.39 29.11
C THR A 180 16.39 -19.69 30.42
N ALA A 181 17.09 -19.71 31.55
CA ALA A 181 16.45 -19.83 32.87
C ALA A 181 15.84 -18.50 33.38
N ASP A 182 16.15 -17.40 32.71
CA ASP A 182 15.88 -16.02 33.14
C ASP A 182 15.49 -15.09 31.98
N GLY A 183 15.02 -15.65 30.85
CA GLY A 183 14.70 -14.92 29.63
C GLY A 183 14.87 -15.76 28.35
N TYR A 184 15.46 -15.18 27.31
CA TYR A 184 15.67 -15.81 26.00
C TYR A 184 16.86 -15.25 25.21
N LEU A 185 17.39 -16.11 24.34
CA LEU A 185 18.39 -15.82 23.32
C LEU A 185 17.70 -15.77 21.94
N ILE A 186 18.10 -14.82 21.10
CA ILE A 186 17.78 -14.77 19.68
C ILE A 186 19.07 -14.55 18.90
N GLU A 187 19.29 -15.40 17.90
CA GLU A 187 20.23 -15.18 16.81
C GLU A 187 19.46 -14.91 15.52
N ALA A 188 19.91 -13.92 14.75
CA ALA A 188 19.27 -13.51 13.51
C ALA A 188 20.30 -13.19 12.43
N ARG A 189 20.08 -13.70 11.22
CA ARG A 189 20.83 -13.38 10.00
C ARG A 189 19.91 -12.71 9.00
N ILE A 190 20.39 -11.59 8.44
CA ILE A 190 19.76 -10.82 7.38
C ILE A 190 20.68 -10.85 6.16
N ALA A 191 20.30 -11.62 5.12
CA ALA A 191 21.02 -11.59 3.85
C ALA A 191 20.93 -10.19 3.23
N LEU A 192 22.07 -9.57 2.87
CA LEU A 192 22.15 -8.24 2.27
C LEU A 192 21.94 -8.32 0.74
N LYS A 193 21.42 -7.24 0.13
CA LYS A 193 21.22 -7.15 -1.33
C LYS A 193 22.54 -6.94 -2.07
N ASP A 194 23.34 -6.01 -1.57
CA ASP A 194 24.69 -5.72 -2.08
C ASP A 194 25.77 -6.33 -1.18
N LYS A 195 26.89 -6.72 -1.79
CA LYS A 195 28.04 -7.24 -1.05
C LYS A 195 28.68 -6.13 -0.18
N PRO A 196 28.72 -6.28 1.16
CA PRO A 196 29.28 -5.27 2.05
C PRO A 196 30.81 -5.18 2.00
N SER A 197 31.36 -4.13 2.61
CA SER A 197 32.81 -3.91 2.74
C SER A 197 33.15 -3.05 3.97
N ASN A 198 34.41 -3.08 4.41
CA ASN A 198 34.90 -2.23 5.50
C ASN A 198 34.59 -0.75 5.22
N GLY A 199 33.98 -0.06 6.19
CA GLY A 199 33.60 1.35 6.08
C GLY A 199 32.20 1.59 5.51
N LYS A 200 31.48 0.55 5.07
CA LYS A 200 30.05 0.66 4.74
C LYS A 200 29.25 0.99 6.01
N LEU A 201 28.38 2.00 5.89
CA LEU A 201 27.33 2.29 6.86
C LEU A 201 26.00 1.72 6.34
N LEU A 202 25.23 1.15 7.27
CA LEU A 202 23.81 0.82 7.10
C LEU A 202 23.05 1.60 8.18
N GLY A 203 21.83 2.05 7.90
CA GLY A 203 20.93 2.50 8.96
C GLY A 203 20.44 1.28 9.72
N LEU A 204 20.45 1.33 11.05
CA LEU A 204 20.03 0.19 11.89
C LEU A 204 19.36 0.69 13.16
N ASP A 205 18.28 0.03 13.58
CA ASP A 205 17.88 -0.02 14.98
C ASP A 205 17.45 -1.43 15.40
N LEU A 206 17.58 -1.72 16.68
CA LEU A 206 17.31 -3.00 17.33
C LEU A 206 16.36 -2.78 18.52
N GLN A 207 15.24 -3.48 18.53
CA GLN A 207 14.19 -3.34 19.54
C GLN A 207 13.86 -4.70 20.17
N ILE A 208 13.62 -4.73 21.48
CA ILE A 208 12.87 -5.82 22.14
C ILE A 208 11.44 -5.34 22.43
N ASN A 209 10.45 -6.17 22.10
CA ASN A 209 9.09 -6.08 22.61
C ASN A 209 8.98 -6.83 23.94
N ASP A 210 8.34 -6.21 24.93
CA ASP A 210 8.08 -6.79 26.26
C ASP A 210 6.60 -7.16 26.40
N GLY A 211 6.30 -8.46 26.43
CA GLY A 211 4.96 -9.03 26.39
C GLY A 211 4.46 -9.50 27.75
N LEU A 212 3.25 -9.08 28.14
CA LEU A 212 2.61 -9.54 29.38
C LEU A 212 1.18 -10.02 29.10
N GLY A 213 1.03 -11.33 28.93
CA GLY A 213 -0.25 -11.90 28.49
C GLY A 213 -0.61 -11.47 27.06
N PRO A 214 -1.81 -10.94 26.80
CA PRO A 214 -2.23 -10.54 25.45
C PRO A 214 -1.69 -9.17 25.01
N ASP A 215 -1.09 -8.39 25.93
CA ASP A 215 -0.70 -6.99 25.74
C ASP A 215 0.83 -6.80 25.73
N ARG A 216 1.31 -5.75 25.07
CA ARG A 216 2.70 -5.27 25.18
C ARG A 216 2.79 -4.19 26.24
N VAL A 217 3.70 -4.33 27.21
CA VAL A 217 3.87 -3.34 28.30
C VAL A 217 4.95 -2.30 28.02
N GLY A 218 5.88 -2.59 27.11
CA GLY A 218 6.85 -1.63 26.61
C GLY A 218 7.73 -2.15 25.48
N THR A 219 8.69 -1.33 25.06
CA THR A 219 9.79 -1.72 24.16
C THR A 219 11.13 -1.15 24.62
N ILE A 220 12.21 -1.81 24.21
CA ILE A 220 13.60 -1.51 24.61
C ILE A 220 14.43 -1.38 23.32
N ASN A 221 14.80 -0.15 22.95
CA ASN A 221 15.37 0.19 21.64
C ASN A 221 16.82 0.71 21.78
N VAL A 222 17.66 0.53 20.77
CA VAL A 222 19.02 1.13 20.76
C VAL A 222 18.96 2.61 20.42
N PHE A 223 18.16 3.01 19.42
CA PHE A 223 18.12 4.37 18.90
C PHE A 223 16.73 5.03 18.92
N ASP A 224 15.65 4.33 18.56
CA ASP A 224 14.33 4.93 18.49
C ASP A 224 13.72 5.17 19.89
N SER A 225 13.70 6.44 20.30
CA SER A 225 13.01 6.90 21.52
C SER A 225 11.54 7.27 21.29
N THR A 226 11.02 7.09 20.08
CA THR A 226 9.72 7.62 19.63
C THR A 226 8.68 6.53 19.36
N GLY A 227 9.08 5.28 19.14
CA GLY A 227 8.18 4.16 18.81
C GLY A 227 7.63 4.22 17.39
N ASN A 228 8.39 4.78 16.45
CA ASN A 228 8.03 4.99 15.05
C ASN A 228 8.92 4.23 14.05
N GLY A 229 9.97 3.53 14.47
CA GLY A 229 10.88 2.80 13.56
C GLY A 229 10.16 1.88 12.55
N TRP A 230 9.03 1.28 12.90
CA TRP A 230 8.15 0.51 12.01
C TRP A 230 7.51 1.29 10.83
N ARG A 231 7.67 2.62 10.79
CA ARG A 231 7.14 3.52 9.74
C ARG A 231 8.00 4.75 9.42
N ASP A 232 9.12 4.94 10.12
CA ASP A 232 9.99 6.11 10.02
C ASP A 232 11.45 5.64 9.97
N THR A 233 12.05 5.60 8.79
CA THR A 233 13.45 5.20 8.61
C THR A 233 14.44 6.26 9.10
N SER A 234 13.97 7.49 9.36
CA SER A 234 14.82 8.60 9.80
C SER A 234 15.21 8.54 11.28
N VAL A 235 14.49 7.75 12.10
CA VAL A 235 14.84 7.51 13.51
C VAL A 235 15.85 6.38 13.72
N PHE A 236 16.23 5.63 12.68
CA PHE A 236 17.27 4.61 12.79
C PHE A 236 18.63 5.24 13.09
N GLY A 237 19.43 4.59 13.92
CA GLY A 237 20.85 4.91 14.07
C GLY A 237 21.67 4.43 12.89
N GLU A 238 22.94 4.08 13.14
CA GLU A 238 23.84 3.53 12.13
C GLU A 238 24.64 2.35 12.69
N VAL A 239 24.99 1.40 11.82
CA VAL A 239 26.01 0.39 12.06
C VAL A 239 27.18 0.55 11.09
N LEU A 240 28.40 0.57 11.63
CA LEU A 240 29.65 0.56 10.90
C LEU A 240 30.12 -0.88 10.69
N LEU A 241 30.23 -1.30 9.44
CA LEU A 241 30.83 -2.59 9.08
C LEU A 241 32.36 -2.45 9.01
N THR A 242 33.09 -3.24 9.80
CA THR A 242 34.57 -3.16 9.87
C THR A 242 35.24 -4.50 10.20
N GLY A 243 36.57 -4.52 10.27
CA GLY A 243 37.36 -5.65 10.77
C GLY A 243 37.62 -6.78 9.77
N LYS A 244 37.15 -6.70 8.51
CA LYS A 244 37.53 -7.71 7.51
C LYS A 244 39.00 -7.56 7.13
N ALA A 245 39.80 -8.59 7.35
CA ALA A 245 41.19 -8.64 6.91
C ALA A 245 41.32 -8.98 5.42
N ASP A 246 42.45 -8.63 4.81
CA ASP A 246 42.75 -9.00 3.42
C ASP A 246 42.79 -10.53 3.26
N GLY A 247 42.05 -11.05 2.28
CA GLY A 247 41.91 -12.49 2.05
C GLY A 247 40.97 -13.22 3.02
N ALA A 248 40.35 -12.54 3.99
CA ALA A 248 39.34 -13.16 4.85
C ALA A 248 38.12 -13.62 4.03
N VAL A 249 37.67 -14.84 4.32
CA VAL A 249 36.50 -15.48 3.70
C VAL A 249 35.36 -15.62 4.70
N SER A 250 34.13 -15.62 4.20
CA SER A 250 32.95 -16.01 4.96
C SER A 250 33.02 -17.46 5.42
N GLY A 251 32.25 -17.78 6.47
CA GLY A 251 31.80 -19.14 6.74
C GLY A 251 30.81 -19.66 5.69
N LEU A 252 30.22 -20.83 5.97
CA LEU A 252 29.22 -21.43 5.07
C LEU A 252 27.91 -20.63 5.09
N ASN A 253 27.25 -20.58 3.93
CA ASN A 253 25.97 -19.90 3.70
C ASN A 253 24.89 -20.94 3.27
N PRO A 254 24.47 -21.85 4.16
CA PRO A 254 23.43 -22.85 3.86
C PRO A 254 22.01 -22.25 3.80
N TYR A 255 21.81 -21.05 4.35
CA TYR A 255 20.51 -20.45 4.63
C TYR A 255 19.63 -20.29 3.38
N ASN A 256 20.22 -19.97 2.23
CA ASN A 256 19.48 -19.87 0.97
C ASN A 256 18.96 -21.25 0.50
N LEU A 257 19.69 -22.34 0.79
CA LEU A 257 19.25 -23.72 0.52
C LEU A 257 18.19 -24.17 1.54
N MET A 258 18.38 -23.86 2.82
CA MET A 258 17.42 -24.14 3.89
C MET A 258 16.06 -23.46 3.62
N ASN A 259 16.06 -22.17 3.28
CA ASN A 259 14.85 -21.44 2.95
C ASN A 259 14.17 -22.00 1.69
N LEU A 260 14.93 -22.34 0.64
CA LEU A 260 14.35 -23.00 -0.54
C LEU A 260 13.79 -24.40 -0.24
N ILE A 261 14.40 -25.20 0.64
CA ILE A 261 13.83 -26.47 1.11
C ILE A 261 12.50 -26.22 1.82
N ILE A 262 12.45 -25.23 2.72
CA ILE A 262 11.25 -24.86 3.48
C ILE A 262 10.12 -24.40 2.55
N SER A 263 10.40 -23.57 1.55
CA SER A 263 9.41 -23.11 0.58
C SER A 263 9.02 -24.21 -0.42
N ALA A 264 9.94 -25.05 -0.87
CA ALA A 264 9.64 -26.19 -1.74
C ALA A 264 8.76 -27.25 -1.07
N LYS A 265 8.91 -27.46 0.26
CA LYS A 265 8.02 -28.32 1.06
C LYS A 265 6.60 -27.78 1.24
N LYS A 266 6.36 -26.49 0.94
CA LYS A 266 5.02 -25.86 0.97
C LYS A 266 4.29 -25.91 -0.38
N ILE A 267 4.91 -26.47 -1.43
CA ILE A 267 4.29 -26.59 -2.75
C ILE A 267 3.10 -27.57 -2.68
N ASP A 268 1.93 -27.12 -3.13
CA ASP A 268 0.77 -27.97 -3.36
C ASP A 268 1.01 -28.86 -4.59
N PHE A 269 1.57 -30.05 -4.36
CA PHE A 269 1.87 -31.02 -5.41
C PHE A 269 0.63 -31.56 -6.13
N THR A 270 -0.59 -31.41 -5.58
CA THR A 270 -1.83 -31.86 -6.26
C THR A 270 -2.10 -31.10 -7.55
N ARG A 271 -1.51 -29.91 -7.70
CA ARG A 271 -1.59 -29.07 -8.90
C ARG A 271 -0.64 -29.50 -10.02
N TYR A 272 0.19 -30.52 -9.80
CA TYR A 272 1.27 -30.92 -10.72
C TYR A 272 1.21 -32.40 -11.10
N THR A 273 1.75 -32.74 -12.26
CA THR A 273 1.74 -34.10 -12.83
C THR A 273 3.01 -34.91 -12.56
N ASN A 274 4.04 -34.28 -11.97
CA ASN A 274 5.39 -34.82 -11.87
C ASN A 274 6.12 -34.45 -10.56
N GLU A 275 5.41 -34.42 -9.42
CA GLU A 275 5.91 -34.04 -8.08
C GLU A 275 7.30 -34.60 -7.73
N SER A 276 7.62 -35.82 -8.17
CA SER A 276 8.85 -36.53 -7.86
C SER A 276 10.12 -35.80 -8.28
N VAL A 277 10.07 -34.95 -9.31
CA VAL A 277 11.27 -34.17 -9.73
C VAL A 277 11.72 -33.19 -8.63
N VAL A 278 10.80 -32.71 -7.80
CA VAL A 278 11.09 -31.81 -6.68
C VAL A 278 11.27 -32.57 -5.37
N THR A 279 10.47 -33.60 -5.07
CA THR A 279 10.63 -34.33 -3.80
C THR A 279 11.96 -35.11 -3.74
N ASP A 280 12.44 -35.65 -4.86
CA ASP A 280 13.79 -36.25 -4.96
C ASP A 280 14.92 -35.20 -4.84
N ALA A 281 14.66 -33.93 -5.17
CA ALA A 281 15.63 -32.84 -5.06
C ALA A 281 15.67 -32.27 -3.63
N ILE A 282 14.50 -32.05 -3.00
CA ILE A 282 14.37 -31.70 -1.58
C ILE A 282 15.19 -32.66 -0.72
N LYS A 283 15.03 -33.97 -0.93
CA LYS A 283 15.73 -34.99 -0.14
C LYS A 283 17.26 -34.89 -0.23
N LYS A 284 17.82 -34.57 -1.41
CA LYS A 284 19.28 -34.40 -1.58
C LYS A 284 19.77 -33.12 -0.93
N ALA A 285 19.02 -32.03 -1.09
CA ALA A 285 19.29 -30.76 -0.44
C ALA A 285 19.32 -30.93 1.09
N GLU A 286 18.40 -31.71 1.67
CA GLU A 286 18.42 -32.09 3.09
C GLU A 286 19.63 -32.96 3.46
N GLU A 287 19.97 -33.97 2.64
CA GLU A 287 21.17 -34.82 2.85
C GLU A 287 22.48 -34.02 2.80
N VAL A 288 22.55 -32.94 2.01
CA VAL A 288 23.70 -32.02 1.95
C VAL A 288 23.71 -31.04 3.11
N VAL A 289 22.56 -30.49 3.52
CA VAL A 289 22.45 -29.59 4.68
C VAL A 289 22.81 -30.31 6.00
N ALA A 290 22.50 -31.60 6.12
CA ALA A 290 22.78 -32.40 7.32
C ALA A 290 24.23 -32.96 7.40
N LYS A 291 25.13 -32.59 6.47
CA LYS A 291 26.48 -33.17 6.35
C LYS A 291 27.52 -32.37 7.13
N GLU A 292 28.09 -32.97 8.19
CA GLU A 292 29.13 -32.37 9.06
C GLU A 292 30.30 -31.72 8.32
N ASN A 293 30.73 -32.30 7.19
CA ASN A 293 31.86 -31.85 6.39
C ASN A 293 31.41 -31.42 4.98
N VAL A 294 30.36 -30.59 4.91
CA VAL A 294 29.87 -29.97 3.68
C VAL A 294 30.75 -28.80 3.23
N THR A 295 30.86 -28.61 1.92
CA THR A 295 31.53 -27.45 1.32
C THR A 295 30.51 -26.49 0.72
N GLN A 296 30.84 -25.18 0.66
CA GLN A 296 29.93 -24.19 0.06
C GLN A 296 29.52 -24.57 -1.38
N LYS A 297 30.43 -25.17 -2.16
CA LYS A 297 30.10 -25.64 -3.50
C LYS A 297 29.01 -26.72 -3.51
N GLU A 298 28.96 -27.64 -2.55
CA GLU A 298 27.89 -28.65 -2.47
C GLU A 298 26.54 -28.02 -2.12
N ILE A 299 26.54 -26.99 -1.26
CA ILE A 299 25.36 -26.17 -0.95
C ILE A 299 24.88 -25.43 -2.21
N ASP A 300 25.78 -24.77 -2.94
CA ASP A 300 25.47 -24.03 -4.16
C ASP A 300 24.95 -24.95 -5.28
N ASP A 301 25.56 -26.13 -5.44
CA ASP A 301 25.18 -27.12 -6.45
C ASP A 301 23.77 -27.69 -6.19
N GLU A 302 23.41 -28.04 -4.95
CA GLU A 302 22.04 -28.50 -4.63
C GLU A 302 21.01 -27.35 -4.57
N LEU A 303 21.42 -26.12 -4.25
CA LEU A 303 20.57 -24.93 -4.39
C LEU A 303 20.14 -24.73 -5.84
N GLU A 304 21.08 -24.80 -6.78
CA GLU A 304 20.77 -24.72 -8.20
C GLU A 304 20.02 -25.96 -8.70
N ALA A 305 20.33 -27.16 -8.19
CA ALA A 305 19.60 -28.38 -8.53
C ALA A 305 18.12 -28.32 -8.10
N LEU A 306 17.82 -27.80 -6.90
CA LEU A 306 16.47 -27.64 -6.37
C LEU A 306 15.69 -26.55 -7.12
N LYS A 307 16.31 -25.39 -7.43
CA LYS A 307 15.71 -24.39 -8.34
C LYS A 307 15.38 -24.99 -9.70
N THR A 308 16.34 -25.70 -10.29
CA THR A 308 16.24 -26.42 -11.57
C THR A 308 15.22 -27.56 -11.52
N ALA A 309 14.89 -28.10 -10.35
CA ALA A 309 13.82 -29.09 -10.16
C ALA A 309 12.44 -28.43 -10.12
N ILE A 310 12.28 -27.36 -9.33
CA ILE A 310 11.03 -26.58 -9.21
C ILE A 310 10.64 -26.00 -10.59
N GLY A 311 11.61 -25.47 -11.34
CA GLY A 311 11.42 -25.00 -12.72
C GLY A 311 11.10 -26.08 -13.76
N LYS A 312 10.98 -27.36 -13.36
CA LYS A 312 10.53 -28.48 -14.21
C LYS A 312 9.18 -29.05 -13.77
N LEU A 313 8.51 -28.46 -12.80
CA LEU A 313 7.14 -28.83 -12.45
C LEU A 313 6.19 -28.56 -13.63
N ILE A 314 5.30 -29.52 -13.91
CA ILE A 314 4.34 -29.48 -15.00
C ILE A 314 2.94 -29.49 -14.38
N LEU A 315 2.26 -28.34 -14.42
CA LEU A 315 0.90 -28.16 -13.93
C LEU A 315 -0.06 -29.16 -14.58
N THR A 316 -1.12 -29.55 -13.87
CA THR A 316 -2.27 -30.25 -14.46
C THR A 316 -3.01 -29.32 -15.43
N ASP A 317 -3.77 -29.88 -16.38
CA ASP A 317 -4.57 -29.07 -17.32
C ASP A 317 -5.53 -28.10 -16.59
N GLU A 318 -6.04 -28.48 -15.42
CA GLU A 318 -6.87 -27.60 -14.59
C GLU A 318 -6.06 -26.47 -13.93
N ALA A 319 -4.96 -26.82 -13.24
CA ALA A 319 -4.11 -25.82 -12.57
C ALA A 319 -3.39 -24.88 -13.55
N ALA A 320 -3.14 -25.33 -14.79
CA ALA A 320 -2.60 -24.53 -15.89
C ALA A 320 -3.60 -23.53 -16.51
N ASN A 321 -4.89 -23.59 -16.13
CA ASN A 321 -5.88 -22.57 -16.50
C ASN A 321 -6.08 -21.50 -15.42
N GLU A 322 -5.51 -21.66 -14.22
CA GLU A 322 -5.52 -20.62 -13.19
C GLU A 322 -4.45 -19.55 -13.45
N LYS A 323 -4.74 -18.30 -13.09
CA LYS A 323 -3.78 -17.17 -13.13
C LYS A 323 -3.29 -16.93 -11.71
N GLU A 324 -2.05 -17.33 -11.44
CA GLU A 324 -1.42 -17.14 -10.13
C GLU A 324 -1.10 -15.66 -9.88
N PHE A 325 -1.28 -15.23 -8.62
CA PHE A 325 -0.83 -13.94 -8.13
C PHE A 325 0.70 -13.93 -7.99
N LYS A 326 1.35 -12.82 -8.38
CA LYS A 326 2.77 -12.59 -8.14
C LYS A 326 2.99 -11.25 -7.45
N LEU A 327 3.95 -11.23 -6.54
CA LEU A 327 4.41 -9.97 -5.95
C LEU A 327 5.12 -9.14 -7.03
N VAL A 328 4.83 -7.84 -7.09
CA VAL A 328 5.60 -6.89 -7.91
C VAL A 328 7.02 -6.85 -7.35
N PRO A 329 8.05 -7.19 -8.14
CA PRO A 329 9.44 -7.10 -7.69
C PRO A 329 9.83 -5.65 -7.41
N ASP A 330 10.66 -5.46 -6.39
CA ASP A 330 11.17 -4.16 -5.91
C ASP A 330 11.66 -3.24 -7.05
N GLU A 331 12.37 -3.80 -8.02
CA GLU A 331 12.89 -3.12 -9.22
C GLU A 331 11.81 -2.59 -10.19
N TYR A 332 10.53 -2.76 -9.90
CA TYR A 332 9.41 -2.06 -10.56
C TYR A 332 8.79 -0.96 -9.68
N ARG A 333 9.00 -1.01 -8.36
CA ARG A 333 8.56 0.02 -7.40
C ARG A 333 9.58 1.16 -7.27
N ALA A 334 10.83 0.94 -7.68
CA ALA A 334 11.88 1.95 -7.79
C ALA A 334 11.58 2.98 -8.91
N ASP A 335 12.14 4.19 -8.80
CA ASP A 335 12.08 5.18 -9.88
C ASP A 335 12.96 4.79 -11.08
N ASN A 336 12.43 4.95 -12.29
CA ASN A 336 13.14 4.79 -13.55
C ASN A 336 13.62 6.16 -14.07
N GLU A 337 14.57 6.22 -15.01
CA GLU A 337 14.88 7.44 -15.76
C GLU A 337 13.88 7.69 -16.93
N GLN A 338 13.31 6.62 -17.49
CA GLN A 338 12.35 6.63 -18.59
C GLN A 338 10.93 6.87 -18.09
N GLN A 339 10.68 8.08 -17.59
CA GLN A 339 9.49 8.44 -16.84
C GLN A 339 8.34 8.92 -17.74
N GLY A 340 7.12 8.44 -17.49
CA GLY A 340 5.91 9.01 -18.09
C GLY A 340 5.58 10.41 -17.55
N THR A 341 4.54 11.03 -18.08
CA THR A 341 4.04 12.35 -17.62
C THR A 341 2.54 12.33 -17.40
N ILE A 342 2.05 13.15 -16.46
CA ILE A 342 0.63 13.26 -16.13
C ILE A 342 0.10 14.63 -16.60
N GLU A 343 -0.83 14.62 -17.56
CA GLU A 343 -1.64 15.80 -17.93
C GLU A 343 -3.01 15.74 -17.27
N LYS A 344 -3.45 16.83 -16.62
CA LYS A 344 -4.81 16.95 -16.08
C LYS A 344 -5.73 17.62 -17.10
N LEU A 345 -6.91 17.03 -17.33
CA LEU A 345 -7.98 17.64 -18.12
C LEU A 345 -9.12 18.13 -17.24
N GLU A 346 -9.77 19.20 -17.67
CA GLU A 346 -11.02 19.73 -17.11
C GLU A 346 -12.16 19.56 -18.12
N TYR A 347 -13.36 19.24 -17.65
CA TYR A 347 -14.58 19.16 -18.47
C TYR A 347 -15.82 19.46 -17.64
N SER A 348 -16.95 19.79 -18.28
CA SER A 348 -18.20 20.14 -17.58
C SER A 348 -19.36 19.25 -17.99
N VAL A 349 -19.95 18.55 -17.02
CA VAL A 349 -21.06 17.61 -17.21
C VAL A 349 -22.34 18.12 -16.54
N THR A 350 -23.51 17.72 -17.03
CA THR A 350 -24.79 18.10 -16.41
C THR A 350 -24.95 17.44 -15.04
N ASN A 351 -25.28 18.23 -14.02
CA ASN A 351 -25.54 17.73 -12.67
C ASN A 351 -26.91 17.02 -12.62
N ALA A 352 -26.95 15.80 -12.08
CA ALA A 352 -28.16 14.97 -12.08
C ALA A 352 -29.22 15.38 -11.06
N VAL A 353 -28.84 16.13 -10.02
CA VAL A 353 -29.77 16.68 -9.00
C VAL A 353 -30.34 18.02 -9.46
N TYR A 354 -29.57 18.79 -10.24
CA TYR A 354 -29.92 20.10 -10.75
C TYR A 354 -29.64 20.18 -12.26
N SER A 355 -30.60 19.78 -13.09
CA SER A 355 -30.45 19.67 -14.56
C SER A 355 -30.04 20.96 -15.29
N GLU A 356 -30.24 22.13 -14.69
CA GLU A 356 -29.79 23.43 -15.22
C GLU A 356 -28.35 23.80 -14.82
N LYS A 357 -27.72 23.04 -13.92
CA LYS A 357 -26.34 23.23 -13.48
C LYS A 357 -25.41 22.23 -14.17
N LYS A 358 -24.15 22.63 -14.28
CA LYS A 358 -23.04 21.73 -14.62
C LYS A 358 -22.07 21.62 -13.46
N ASP A 359 -21.54 20.42 -13.28
CA ASP A 359 -20.39 20.18 -12.42
C ASP A 359 -19.13 20.27 -13.28
N THR A 360 -18.12 20.99 -12.80
CA THR A 360 -16.76 20.91 -13.36
C THR A 360 -16.08 19.68 -12.78
N LYS A 361 -15.65 18.78 -13.65
CA LYS A 361 -14.95 17.54 -13.33
C LYS A 361 -13.55 17.56 -13.92
N TYR A 362 -12.70 16.72 -13.35
CA TYR A 362 -11.34 16.53 -13.83
C TYR A 362 -11.06 15.05 -14.06
N LEU A 363 -10.04 14.78 -14.87
CA LEU A 363 -9.41 13.49 -14.99
C LEU A 363 -7.91 13.68 -15.21
N ASN A 364 -7.10 12.70 -14.85
CA ASN A 364 -5.67 12.69 -15.19
C ASN A 364 -5.42 11.73 -16.34
N VAL A 365 -4.40 12.04 -17.15
CA VAL A 365 -3.97 11.23 -18.29
C VAL A 365 -2.46 11.02 -18.17
N TYR A 366 -2.08 9.78 -17.88
CA TYR A 366 -0.72 9.30 -18.02
C TYR A 366 -0.38 9.16 -19.51
N LEU A 367 0.72 9.78 -19.91
CA LEU A 367 1.36 9.63 -21.22
C LEU A 367 2.70 8.90 -21.00
N PRO A 368 2.98 7.83 -21.76
CA PRO A 368 4.18 7.02 -21.55
C PRO A 368 5.45 7.77 -21.98
N TYR A 369 6.60 7.33 -21.45
CA TYR A 369 7.90 7.89 -21.84
C TYR A 369 8.09 7.92 -23.37
N GLY A 370 8.61 9.03 -23.87
CA GLY A 370 8.76 9.26 -25.31
C GLY A 370 7.44 9.49 -26.07
N TYR A 371 6.31 9.77 -25.40
CA TYR A 371 5.09 10.23 -26.07
C TYR A 371 5.34 11.56 -26.81
N ASN A 372 5.10 11.55 -28.12
CA ASN A 372 5.27 12.71 -28.99
C ASN A 372 3.93 13.13 -29.59
N THR A 373 3.35 14.23 -29.11
CA THR A 373 2.05 14.72 -29.60
C THR A 373 2.06 15.07 -31.10
N SER A 374 3.22 15.40 -31.68
CA SER A 374 3.36 15.72 -33.11
C SER A 374 3.44 14.48 -34.01
N ASP A 375 3.89 13.32 -33.50
CA ASP A 375 3.89 12.08 -34.27
C ASP A 375 2.51 11.44 -34.27
N LYS A 376 1.66 11.87 -35.21
CA LYS A 376 0.31 11.32 -35.38
C LYS A 376 0.27 9.90 -35.96
N ASN A 377 1.41 9.32 -36.37
CA ASN A 377 1.48 7.94 -36.87
C ASN A 377 1.58 6.94 -35.72
N LYS A 378 2.40 7.21 -34.70
CA LYS A 378 2.47 6.36 -33.51
C LYS A 378 1.16 6.44 -32.73
N LYS A 379 0.46 5.31 -32.63
CA LYS A 379 -0.81 5.17 -31.90
C LYS A 379 -0.61 4.39 -30.61
N TYR A 380 -1.38 4.75 -29.59
CA TYR A 380 -1.34 4.17 -28.26
C TYR A 380 -2.68 3.53 -27.91
N ASN A 381 -2.65 2.38 -27.25
CA ASN A 381 -3.83 1.79 -26.61
C ASN A 381 -4.25 2.65 -25.41
N VAL A 382 -5.51 2.53 -24.97
CA VAL A 382 -6.06 3.34 -23.87
C VAL A 382 -6.67 2.45 -22.78
N LEU A 383 -6.15 2.57 -21.56
CA LEU A 383 -6.78 2.02 -20.35
C LEU A 383 -7.48 3.13 -19.58
N TYR A 384 -8.77 2.95 -19.30
CA TYR A 384 -9.51 3.77 -18.34
C TYR A 384 -9.51 3.05 -16.98
N LEU A 385 -9.01 3.69 -15.93
CA LEU A 385 -8.80 3.07 -14.61
C LEU A 385 -9.50 3.89 -13.52
N MET A 386 -10.57 3.31 -12.95
CA MET A 386 -11.46 3.96 -12.00
C MET A 386 -11.06 3.70 -10.54
N HIS A 387 -11.09 4.76 -9.73
CA HIS A 387 -10.82 4.70 -8.29
C HIS A 387 -11.94 4.02 -7.48
N GLY A 388 -11.70 3.77 -6.20
CA GLY A 388 -12.64 3.21 -5.21
C GLY A 388 -13.50 4.25 -4.49
N GLY A 389 -14.13 3.81 -3.39
CA GLY A 389 -15.08 4.63 -2.63
C GLY A 389 -14.41 5.62 -1.67
N GLY A 390 -14.76 6.91 -1.78
CA GLY A 390 -14.15 8.01 -1.02
C GLY A 390 -12.91 8.62 -1.68
N GLU A 391 -12.50 8.08 -2.83
CA GLU A 391 -11.28 8.44 -3.55
C GLU A 391 -11.55 9.47 -4.67
N ASN A 392 -10.53 9.81 -5.47
CA ASN A 392 -10.63 10.82 -6.55
C ASN A 392 -9.64 10.53 -7.70
N GLU A 393 -9.70 11.34 -8.77
CA GLU A 393 -8.95 11.16 -10.02
C GLU A 393 -7.41 11.19 -9.89
N ASN A 394 -6.89 11.69 -8.76
CA ASN A 394 -5.47 11.83 -8.48
C ASN A 394 -4.90 10.68 -7.61
N LEU A 395 -5.72 9.80 -7.02
CA LEU A 395 -5.18 8.81 -6.08
C LEU A 395 -4.27 7.77 -6.74
N VAL A 396 -4.66 7.31 -7.94
CA VAL A 396 -4.09 6.13 -8.61
C VAL A 396 -2.66 6.35 -9.10
N PHE A 397 -2.40 7.49 -9.77
CA PHE A 397 -1.07 7.85 -10.30
C PHE A 397 -0.49 9.13 -9.68
N GLY A 398 -1.32 9.96 -9.06
CA GLY A 398 -1.00 11.34 -8.69
C GLY A 398 -1.67 12.36 -9.61
N GLY A 399 -1.55 13.63 -9.25
CA GLY A 399 -1.77 14.77 -10.16
C GLY A 399 -0.52 15.11 -11.00
N PRO A 400 -0.57 16.17 -11.84
CA PRO A 400 0.58 16.63 -12.61
C PRO A 400 1.80 16.96 -11.72
N GLY A 401 2.92 16.28 -11.97
CA GLY A 401 4.15 16.43 -11.19
C GLY A 401 4.23 15.56 -9.92
N GLU A 402 3.17 14.84 -9.57
CA GLU A 402 3.21 13.77 -8.56
C GLU A 402 3.59 12.43 -9.21
N ARG A 403 3.98 11.46 -8.37
CA ARG A 403 4.24 10.08 -8.79
C ARG A 403 3.83 9.11 -7.68
N LYS A 404 2.79 8.31 -7.93
CA LYS A 404 2.39 7.19 -7.04
C LYS A 404 3.01 5.87 -7.53
N GLU A 405 3.00 4.86 -6.66
CA GLU A 405 3.62 3.55 -6.90
C GLU A 405 3.24 2.94 -8.26
N LEU A 406 1.95 2.98 -8.63
CA LEU A 406 1.50 2.40 -9.90
C LEU A 406 2.12 3.08 -11.13
N MET A 407 2.50 4.36 -11.05
CA MET A 407 3.23 5.05 -12.11
C MET A 407 4.65 4.50 -12.25
N LYS A 408 5.35 4.26 -11.13
CA LYS A 408 6.69 3.65 -11.12
C LYS A 408 6.65 2.24 -11.73
N ILE A 409 5.65 1.45 -11.33
CA ILE A 409 5.41 0.11 -11.88
C ILE A 409 5.20 0.18 -13.40
N LEU A 410 4.30 1.07 -13.85
CA LEU A 410 3.98 1.23 -15.27
C LEU A 410 5.18 1.70 -16.11
N ASP A 411 5.93 2.69 -15.63
CA ASP A 411 7.15 3.18 -16.28
C ASP A 411 8.20 2.05 -16.41
N ASN A 412 8.39 1.24 -15.35
CA ASN A 412 9.31 0.10 -15.39
C ASN A 412 8.86 -1.03 -16.33
N MET A 413 7.57 -1.39 -16.36
CA MET A 413 7.03 -2.40 -17.28
C MET A 413 7.17 -1.98 -18.75
N ILE A 414 7.03 -0.68 -19.04
CA ILE A 414 7.25 -0.12 -20.39
C ILE A 414 8.74 -0.10 -20.73
N ALA A 415 9.61 0.32 -19.80
CA ALA A 415 11.05 0.40 -20.03
C ALA A 415 11.72 -0.99 -20.21
N LYS A 416 11.18 -2.04 -19.57
CA LYS A 416 11.63 -3.44 -19.71
C LYS A 416 10.98 -4.17 -20.88
N GLY A 417 9.84 -3.68 -21.39
CA GLY A 417 9.16 -4.19 -22.58
C GLY A 417 8.11 -5.28 -22.30
N ASP A 418 7.68 -5.46 -21.05
CA ASP A 418 6.61 -6.40 -20.68
C ASP A 418 5.28 -6.00 -21.34
N ILE A 419 5.04 -4.69 -21.41
CA ILE A 419 3.87 -4.07 -22.02
C ILE A 419 4.26 -3.05 -23.09
N GLU A 420 3.43 -2.94 -24.12
CA GLU A 420 3.54 -1.87 -25.11
C GLU A 420 3.20 -0.52 -24.46
N PRO A 421 3.88 0.59 -24.83
CA PRO A 421 3.52 1.93 -24.39
C PRO A 421 2.03 2.23 -24.62
N LEU A 422 1.33 2.59 -23.55
CA LEU A 422 -0.11 2.89 -23.55
C LEU A 422 -0.42 4.20 -22.82
N ILE A 423 -1.56 4.79 -23.14
CA ILE A 423 -2.14 5.91 -22.40
C ILE A 423 -3.04 5.34 -21.30
N VAL A 424 -2.94 5.89 -20.09
CA VAL A 424 -3.85 5.52 -18.99
C VAL A 424 -4.60 6.75 -18.49
N VAL A 425 -5.90 6.62 -18.32
CA VAL A 425 -6.81 7.70 -17.93
C VAL A 425 -7.44 7.36 -16.59
N THR A 426 -7.32 8.25 -15.61
CA THR A 426 -8.00 8.11 -14.31
C THR A 426 -9.10 9.16 -14.20
N PRO A 427 -10.36 8.82 -14.53
CA PRO A 427 -11.51 9.68 -14.31
C PRO A 427 -12.05 9.54 -12.88
N SER A 428 -13.18 10.19 -12.60
CA SER A 428 -13.95 9.99 -11.37
C SER A 428 -15.43 9.76 -11.65
N PHE A 429 -16.07 8.85 -10.91
CA PHE A 429 -17.53 8.69 -10.91
C PHE A 429 -18.27 9.73 -10.05
N TYR A 430 -17.56 10.54 -9.24
CA TYR A 430 -18.15 11.64 -8.47
C TYR A 430 -18.45 12.86 -9.34
N GLY A 431 -19.48 13.63 -8.98
CA GLY A 431 -20.03 14.70 -9.82
C GLY A 431 -20.77 14.18 -11.07
N GLY A 432 -21.54 15.06 -11.71
CA GLY A 432 -22.43 14.71 -12.83
C GLY A 432 -23.58 13.85 -12.33
N LYS A 433 -23.51 12.54 -12.60
CA LYS A 433 -24.43 11.55 -12.00
C LYS A 433 -24.02 11.06 -10.62
N ASN A 434 -22.76 11.23 -10.23
CA ASN A 434 -22.25 10.92 -8.88
C ASN A 434 -22.53 9.46 -8.44
N ASP A 435 -22.52 8.52 -9.39
CA ASP A 435 -22.91 7.12 -9.19
C ASP A 435 -22.17 6.20 -10.17
N VAL A 436 -21.58 5.13 -9.64
CA VAL A 436 -20.87 4.07 -10.38
C VAL A 436 -21.76 3.37 -11.40
N ALA A 437 -23.07 3.28 -11.14
CA ALA A 437 -24.03 2.62 -12.01
C ALA A 437 -24.30 3.38 -13.32
N TYR A 438 -23.91 4.66 -13.42
CA TYR A 438 -24.20 5.51 -14.57
C TYR A 438 -22.99 6.21 -15.19
N PHE A 439 -21.79 6.12 -14.61
CA PHE A 439 -20.58 6.73 -15.18
C PHE A 439 -20.30 6.27 -16.62
N TYR A 440 -20.72 5.06 -17.01
CA TYR A 440 -20.59 4.55 -18.38
C TYR A 440 -21.17 5.49 -19.46
N GLN A 441 -22.18 6.31 -19.11
CA GLN A 441 -22.79 7.29 -20.02
C GLN A 441 -21.87 8.51 -20.20
N GLU A 442 -21.29 8.99 -19.10
CA GLU A 442 -20.27 10.06 -19.14
C GLU A 442 -19.02 9.61 -19.90
N LEU A 443 -18.68 8.32 -19.79
CA LEU A 443 -17.58 7.68 -20.50
C LEU A 443 -17.79 7.72 -22.03
N THR A 444 -18.93 7.27 -22.54
CA THR A 444 -19.23 7.26 -23.98
C THR A 444 -19.49 8.65 -24.54
N ASP A 445 -20.23 9.48 -23.82
CA ASP A 445 -20.78 10.72 -24.36
C ASP A 445 -19.79 11.88 -24.26
N THR A 446 -18.82 11.80 -23.35
CA THR A 446 -17.85 12.88 -23.09
C THR A 446 -16.41 12.39 -22.98
N VAL A 447 -16.09 11.48 -22.05
CA VAL A 447 -14.70 11.23 -21.64
C VAL A 447 -13.86 10.58 -22.75
N ILE A 448 -14.39 9.57 -23.46
CA ILE A 448 -13.69 8.96 -24.61
C ILE A 448 -13.40 10.03 -25.67
N SER A 449 -14.43 10.77 -26.09
CA SER A 449 -14.30 11.82 -27.11
C SER A 449 -13.34 12.94 -26.70
N LEU A 450 -13.31 13.33 -25.43
CA LEU A 450 -12.40 14.35 -24.87
C LEU A 450 -10.93 13.92 -24.92
N VAL A 451 -10.63 12.70 -24.47
CA VAL A 451 -9.26 12.18 -24.40
C VAL A 451 -8.77 11.81 -25.81
N GLU A 452 -9.53 10.99 -26.52
CA GLU A 452 -9.06 10.31 -27.73
C GLU A 452 -9.08 11.18 -28.99
N THR A 453 -9.66 12.38 -28.93
CA THR A 453 -9.44 13.41 -29.96
C THR A 453 -8.24 14.33 -29.67
N LYS A 454 -7.80 14.43 -28.41
CA LYS A 454 -6.62 15.21 -28.02
C LYS A 454 -5.32 14.43 -28.23
N TYR A 455 -5.28 13.17 -27.82
CA TYR A 455 -4.08 12.34 -27.83
C TYR A 455 -4.05 11.32 -28.98
N ASN A 456 -2.88 10.72 -29.22
CA ASN A 456 -2.65 9.88 -30.40
C ASN A 456 -3.14 8.44 -30.20
N THR A 457 -4.46 8.23 -30.15
CA THR A 457 -5.06 6.89 -30.00
C THR A 457 -5.47 6.30 -31.35
N TYR A 458 -6.04 5.09 -31.32
CA TYR A 458 -6.63 4.41 -32.47
C TYR A 458 -8.03 4.92 -32.86
N LEU A 459 -8.58 5.94 -32.20
CA LEU A 459 -9.91 6.49 -32.51
C LEU A 459 -9.94 7.12 -33.94
N PRO A 460 -10.80 6.64 -34.87
CA PRO A 460 -10.94 7.23 -36.19
C PRO A 460 -11.90 8.44 -36.23
N SER A 461 -12.86 8.52 -35.29
CA SER A 461 -13.72 9.70 -35.08
C SER A 461 -14.45 9.62 -33.73
N ALA A 462 -14.82 10.77 -33.17
CA ALA A 462 -15.62 10.89 -31.94
C ALA A 462 -17.11 10.51 -32.09
N SER A 463 -17.48 9.77 -33.14
CA SER A 463 -18.82 9.19 -33.28
C SER A 463 -18.87 7.85 -32.54
N LEU A 464 -20.06 7.43 -32.06
CA LEU A 464 -20.22 6.09 -31.45
C LEU A 464 -19.75 4.96 -32.40
N GLN A 465 -19.91 5.13 -33.72
CA GLN A 465 -19.39 4.19 -34.72
C GLN A 465 -17.86 4.18 -34.76
N GLY A 466 -17.19 5.33 -34.62
CA GLY A 466 -15.73 5.42 -34.55
C GLY A 466 -15.17 4.86 -33.23
N ILE A 467 -15.85 5.12 -32.11
CA ILE A 467 -15.52 4.52 -30.81
C ILE A 467 -15.64 2.99 -30.90
N LYS A 468 -16.75 2.47 -31.44
CA LYS A 468 -16.94 1.02 -31.68
C LYS A 468 -15.89 0.43 -32.62
N ALA A 469 -15.54 1.12 -33.71
CA ALA A 469 -14.50 0.69 -34.65
C ALA A 469 -13.07 0.66 -34.07
N SER A 470 -12.86 1.18 -32.85
CA SER A 470 -11.56 1.21 -32.15
C SER A 470 -11.58 0.49 -30.79
N ARG A 471 -12.66 -0.24 -30.47
CA ARG A 471 -12.87 -0.93 -29.17
C ARG A 471 -11.74 -1.90 -28.77
N ASP A 472 -11.08 -2.50 -29.76
CA ASP A 472 -10.00 -3.47 -29.55
C ASP A 472 -8.69 -2.83 -29.03
N HIS A 473 -8.62 -1.49 -29.02
CA HIS A 473 -7.52 -0.71 -28.44
C HIS A 473 -7.90 -0.06 -27.10
N ARG A 474 -9.03 -0.47 -26.50
CA ARG A 474 -9.65 0.17 -25.33
C ARG A 474 -9.94 -0.83 -24.20
N ALA A 475 -9.49 -0.51 -23.00
CA ALA A 475 -9.71 -1.27 -21.78
C ALA A 475 -10.36 -0.40 -20.68
N PHE A 476 -11.10 -1.04 -19.77
CA PHE A 476 -11.65 -0.39 -18.57
C PHE A 476 -11.40 -1.26 -17.34
N GLY A 477 -10.92 -0.67 -16.25
CA GLY A 477 -10.75 -1.34 -14.97
C GLY A 477 -11.06 -0.44 -13.79
N GLY A 478 -11.07 -1.00 -12.59
CA GLY A 478 -11.19 -0.21 -11.37
C GLY A 478 -11.28 -1.03 -10.10
N PHE A 479 -10.98 -0.36 -8.99
CA PHE A 479 -10.93 -0.94 -7.65
C PHE A 479 -12.22 -0.71 -6.86
N SER A 480 -12.73 -1.71 -6.15
CA SER A 480 -13.82 -1.56 -5.18
C SER A 480 -15.09 -1.00 -5.85
N MET A 481 -15.53 0.21 -5.51
CA MET A 481 -16.59 0.93 -6.24
C MET A 481 -16.27 1.12 -7.74
N GLY A 482 -15.00 1.28 -8.11
CA GLY A 482 -14.52 1.25 -9.49
C GLY A 482 -14.64 -0.12 -10.17
N SER A 483 -14.62 -1.22 -9.41
CA SER A 483 -14.91 -2.56 -9.94
C SER A 483 -16.40 -2.74 -10.23
N VAL A 484 -17.26 -2.27 -9.31
CA VAL A 484 -18.71 -2.16 -9.57
C VAL A 484 -18.97 -1.32 -10.83
N CYS A 485 -18.28 -0.19 -10.97
CA CYS A 485 -18.33 0.65 -12.18
C CYS A 485 -17.83 -0.09 -13.43
N THR A 486 -16.80 -0.94 -13.30
CA THR A 486 -16.29 -1.80 -14.39
C THR A 486 -17.34 -2.82 -14.84
N TRP A 487 -18.10 -3.43 -13.92
CA TRP A 487 -19.20 -4.33 -14.28
C TRP A 487 -20.35 -3.59 -15.00
N TYR A 488 -20.74 -2.40 -14.53
CA TYR A 488 -21.71 -1.57 -15.28
C TYR A 488 -21.18 -1.14 -16.66
N THR A 489 -19.87 -0.89 -16.79
CA THR A 489 -19.23 -0.57 -18.06
C THR A 489 -19.16 -1.80 -18.99
N PHE A 490 -18.97 -3.01 -18.46
CA PHE A 490 -19.13 -4.25 -19.23
C PHE A 490 -20.56 -4.42 -19.78
N ILE A 491 -21.56 -4.25 -18.92
CA ILE A 491 -22.98 -4.38 -19.27
C ILE A 491 -23.40 -3.40 -20.37
N ASN A 492 -22.93 -2.15 -20.33
CA ASN A 492 -23.42 -1.07 -21.20
C ASN A 492 -22.45 -0.64 -22.31
N CYS A 493 -21.18 -1.05 -22.28
CA CYS A 493 -20.13 -0.56 -23.19
C CYS A 493 -19.24 -1.67 -23.80
N ILE A 494 -19.67 -2.94 -23.79
CA ILE A 494 -19.01 -4.04 -24.55
C ILE A 494 -18.86 -3.73 -26.05
N ASP A 495 -19.70 -2.85 -26.59
CA ASP A 495 -19.65 -2.33 -27.95
C ASP A 495 -18.50 -1.34 -28.20
N TYR A 496 -17.92 -0.79 -27.14
CA TYR A 496 -16.94 0.31 -27.18
C TYR A 496 -15.62 -0.04 -26.50
N ILE A 497 -15.58 -1.09 -25.69
CA ILE A 497 -14.44 -1.54 -24.87
C ILE A 497 -14.33 -3.06 -24.98
N LYS A 498 -13.10 -3.57 -25.13
CA LYS A 498 -12.84 -5.00 -25.29
C LYS A 498 -12.36 -5.69 -24.00
N TYR A 499 -11.50 -5.03 -23.24
CA TYR A 499 -10.85 -5.61 -22.05
C TYR A 499 -11.42 -4.99 -20.78
N PHE A 500 -11.81 -5.83 -19.82
CA PHE A 500 -12.43 -5.41 -18.55
C PHE A 500 -11.65 -5.95 -17.36
N MET A 501 -11.34 -5.09 -16.39
CA MET A 501 -10.47 -5.41 -15.24
C MET A 501 -11.14 -5.04 -13.90
N PRO A 502 -12.11 -5.85 -13.42
CA PRO A 502 -12.77 -5.64 -12.13
C PRO A 502 -11.90 -6.14 -10.95
N LEU A 503 -11.49 -5.21 -10.08
CA LEU A 503 -10.56 -5.46 -8.96
C LEU A 503 -11.27 -5.25 -7.61
N SER A 504 -11.40 -6.32 -6.81
CA SER A 504 -12.02 -6.27 -5.47
C SER A 504 -13.44 -5.67 -5.43
N GLY A 505 -14.34 -6.06 -6.34
CA GLY A 505 -15.78 -5.75 -6.26
C GLY A 505 -16.65 -6.55 -7.22
N ASP A 506 -17.86 -6.91 -6.80
CA ASP A 506 -18.83 -7.71 -7.55
C ASP A 506 -19.81 -6.87 -8.40
N CYS A 507 -20.67 -7.54 -9.18
CA CYS A 507 -21.63 -6.90 -10.07
C CYS A 507 -22.95 -6.59 -9.35
N TRP A 508 -23.24 -5.31 -9.10
CA TRP A 508 -24.44 -4.89 -8.38
C TRP A 508 -25.70 -4.71 -9.25
N ALA A 509 -25.66 -5.14 -10.51
CA ALA A 509 -26.74 -4.89 -11.47
C ALA A 509 -28.09 -5.53 -11.10
N LEU A 510 -28.09 -6.59 -10.29
CA LEU A 510 -29.29 -7.24 -9.74
C LEU A 510 -29.55 -6.89 -8.26
N GLY A 511 -28.73 -6.04 -7.66
CA GLY A 511 -28.74 -5.67 -6.24
C GLY A 511 -27.33 -5.52 -5.67
N GLN A 512 -27.15 -4.74 -4.60
CA GLN A 512 -25.86 -4.68 -3.91
C GLN A 512 -25.49 -6.06 -3.35
N LYS A 513 -24.25 -6.51 -3.59
CA LYS A 513 -23.77 -7.88 -3.28
C LYS A 513 -24.49 -9.02 -4.01
N ALA A 514 -25.12 -8.74 -5.16
CA ALA A 514 -25.74 -9.79 -5.98
C ALA A 514 -24.73 -10.82 -6.55
N GLY A 515 -23.42 -10.57 -6.45
CA GLY A 515 -22.41 -11.59 -6.68
C GLY A 515 -22.36 -12.70 -5.63
N ASP A 516 -22.84 -12.44 -4.41
CA ASP A 516 -23.10 -13.44 -3.36
C ASP A 516 -24.56 -13.92 -3.41
N SER A 517 -25.52 -13.03 -3.11
CA SER A 517 -26.92 -13.41 -2.86
C SER A 517 -27.64 -14.09 -4.03
N ASP A 518 -27.22 -13.75 -5.25
CA ASP A 518 -27.86 -14.12 -6.50
C ASP A 518 -26.84 -14.57 -7.57
N ALA A 519 -25.66 -15.04 -7.12
CA ALA A 519 -24.48 -15.36 -7.94
C ALA A 519 -24.77 -15.96 -9.32
N GLN A 520 -25.60 -17.02 -9.36
CA GLN A 520 -25.99 -17.71 -10.59
C GLN A 520 -26.79 -16.81 -11.55
N LYS A 521 -27.76 -16.04 -11.06
CA LYS A 521 -28.55 -15.09 -11.87
C LYS A 521 -27.67 -13.94 -12.37
N THR A 522 -26.74 -13.48 -11.54
CA THR A 522 -25.77 -12.44 -11.88
C THR A 522 -24.83 -12.93 -13.00
N ALA A 523 -24.35 -14.17 -12.93
CA ALA A 523 -23.56 -14.80 -13.99
C ALA A 523 -24.37 -15.02 -15.28
N GLU A 524 -25.62 -15.50 -15.19
CA GLU A 524 -26.52 -15.67 -16.33
C GLU A 524 -26.84 -14.34 -17.02
N TYR A 525 -27.07 -13.27 -16.25
CA TYR A 525 -27.28 -11.92 -16.77
C TYR A 525 -26.02 -11.40 -17.49
N LEU A 526 -24.84 -11.53 -16.88
CA LEU A 526 -23.56 -11.17 -17.50
C LEU A 526 -23.27 -11.98 -18.78
N ASN A 527 -23.66 -13.25 -18.82
CA ASN A 527 -23.58 -14.11 -20.03
C ASN A 527 -24.53 -13.67 -21.14
N SER A 528 -25.67 -13.06 -20.81
CA SER A 528 -26.58 -12.50 -21.83
C SER A 528 -25.98 -11.30 -22.58
N ILE A 529 -25.10 -10.51 -21.95
CA ILE A 529 -24.54 -9.27 -22.52
C ILE A 529 -23.79 -9.50 -23.86
N PRO A 530 -22.72 -10.33 -23.94
CA PRO A 530 -22.02 -10.57 -25.19
C PRO A 530 -22.91 -11.23 -26.24
N LYS A 531 -23.76 -12.19 -25.84
CA LYS A 531 -24.68 -12.90 -26.73
C LYS A 531 -25.68 -11.96 -27.39
N ASN A 532 -26.27 -11.04 -26.63
CA ASN A 532 -27.22 -10.04 -27.14
C ASN A 532 -26.54 -8.99 -28.04
N ALA A 533 -25.25 -8.70 -27.80
CA ALA A 533 -24.44 -7.81 -28.64
C ALA A 533 -23.83 -8.50 -29.88
N GLY A 534 -23.91 -9.83 -29.98
CA GLY A 534 -23.36 -10.62 -31.09
C GLY A 534 -21.88 -11.00 -30.95
N TYR A 535 -21.29 -10.86 -29.76
CA TYR A 535 -19.88 -11.16 -29.48
C TYR A 535 -19.68 -12.59 -28.97
N SER A 536 -18.56 -13.20 -29.37
CA SER A 536 -18.18 -14.58 -29.06
C SER A 536 -16.84 -14.69 -28.32
N ALA A 537 -16.77 -15.63 -27.37
CA ALA A 537 -15.52 -15.99 -26.71
C ALA A 537 -14.62 -16.86 -27.62
N PRO A 538 -13.29 -16.86 -27.42
CA PRO A 538 -12.52 -16.04 -26.48
C PRO A 538 -12.00 -14.71 -27.07
N LYS A 539 -12.43 -14.33 -28.30
CA LYS A 539 -11.75 -13.29 -29.08
C LYS A 539 -12.37 -11.89 -28.99
N ASP A 540 -13.66 -11.77 -28.75
CA ASP A 540 -14.35 -10.47 -28.90
C ASP A 540 -14.35 -9.61 -27.64
N PHE A 541 -14.25 -10.22 -26.45
CA PHE A 541 -14.14 -9.53 -25.17
C PHE A 541 -13.29 -10.34 -24.19
N LYS A 542 -12.61 -9.67 -23.25
CA LYS A 542 -11.80 -10.28 -22.18
C LYS A 542 -12.21 -9.71 -20.81
N VAL A 543 -12.26 -10.52 -19.77
CA VAL A 543 -12.55 -10.09 -18.38
C VAL A 543 -11.51 -10.69 -17.43
N PHE A 544 -10.66 -9.86 -16.85
CA PHE A 544 -9.53 -10.26 -16.02
C PHE A 544 -9.74 -9.74 -14.59
N CYS A 545 -10.19 -10.63 -13.71
CA CYS A 545 -10.61 -10.28 -12.35
C CYS A 545 -9.46 -10.48 -11.35
N ALA A 546 -9.44 -9.71 -10.26
CA ALA A 546 -8.56 -10.00 -9.13
C ALA A 546 -9.14 -9.55 -7.77
N THR A 547 -8.70 -10.20 -6.70
CA THR A 547 -8.88 -9.79 -5.29
C THR A 547 -7.91 -10.58 -4.39
N GLY A 548 -8.00 -10.43 -3.07
CA GLY A 548 -7.32 -11.31 -2.10
C GLY A 548 -8.27 -11.99 -1.12
N LYS A 549 -7.87 -13.09 -0.47
CA LYS A 549 -8.78 -13.83 0.45
C LYS A 549 -9.13 -13.04 1.70
N MET A 550 -8.29 -12.10 2.11
CA MET A 550 -8.50 -11.20 3.25
C MET A 550 -9.21 -9.90 2.85
N ASP A 551 -9.61 -9.75 1.57
CA ASP A 551 -10.40 -8.64 1.07
C ASP A 551 -11.91 -8.93 1.28
N PRO A 552 -12.69 -8.05 1.94
CA PRO A 552 -14.13 -8.26 2.14
C PRO A 552 -14.95 -8.39 0.86
N ALA A 553 -14.41 -7.99 -0.30
CA ALA A 553 -15.04 -8.20 -1.60
C ALA A 553 -14.93 -9.65 -2.10
N TYR A 554 -13.95 -10.44 -1.65
CA TYR A 554 -13.76 -11.85 -2.06
C TYR A 554 -15.03 -12.67 -1.84
N ASN A 555 -15.73 -12.46 -0.72
CA ASN A 555 -16.96 -13.17 -0.39
C ASN A 555 -18.11 -12.92 -1.39
N ASN A 556 -18.15 -11.76 -2.05
CA ASN A 556 -19.14 -11.47 -3.09
C ASN A 556 -18.62 -11.73 -4.52
N MET A 557 -17.31 -11.66 -4.74
CA MET A 557 -16.72 -12.00 -6.04
C MET A 557 -16.64 -13.50 -6.28
N LYS A 558 -16.16 -14.29 -5.32
CA LYS A 558 -15.88 -15.73 -5.49
C LYS A 558 -17.10 -16.52 -6.00
N PRO A 559 -18.33 -16.36 -5.44
CA PRO A 559 -19.49 -17.10 -5.94
C PRO A 559 -19.91 -16.66 -7.35
N GLN A 560 -19.86 -15.35 -7.65
CA GLN A 560 -20.10 -14.81 -9.00
C GLN A 560 -19.12 -15.38 -10.03
N ILE A 561 -17.83 -15.40 -9.69
CA ILE A 561 -16.77 -15.94 -10.55
C ILE A 561 -16.97 -17.44 -10.76
N ASP A 562 -17.25 -18.22 -9.71
CA ASP A 562 -17.44 -19.66 -9.81
C ASP A 562 -18.67 -20.03 -10.67
N ALA A 563 -19.74 -19.24 -10.60
CA ALA A 563 -20.89 -19.35 -11.48
C ALA A 563 -20.53 -19.00 -12.93
N LEU A 564 -19.74 -17.94 -13.17
CA LEU A 564 -19.21 -17.60 -14.49
C LEU A 564 -18.30 -18.70 -15.05
N LYS A 565 -17.47 -19.40 -14.23
CA LYS A 565 -16.64 -20.55 -14.67
C LYS A 565 -17.48 -21.71 -15.24
N GLN A 566 -18.77 -21.81 -14.93
CA GLN A 566 -19.66 -22.84 -15.52
C GLN A 566 -20.18 -22.45 -16.91
N LEU A 567 -20.16 -21.16 -17.26
CA LEU A 567 -20.73 -20.60 -18.49
C LEU A 567 -19.70 -20.61 -19.62
N LYS A 568 -19.16 -21.81 -19.87
CA LYS A 568 -17.99 -22.11 -20.74
C LYS A 568 -18.20 -21.78 -22.23
N ASP A 569 -19.38 -21.33 -22.63
CA ASP A 569 -19.71 -20.87 -23.98
C ASP A 569 -19.48 -19.36 -24.19
N SER A 570 -19.21 -18.60 -23.12
CA SER A 570 -18.85 -17.18 -23.19
C SER A 570 -17.79 -16.74 -22.17
N PHE A 571 -17.61 -17.49 -21.08
CA PHE A 571 -16.55 -17.28 -20.10
C PHE A 571 -15.64 -18.51 -20.10
N ILE A 572 -14.74 -18.55 -21.09
CA ILE A 572 -13.74 -19.61 -21.23
C ILE A 572 -12.61 -19.30 -20.25
N TYR A 573 -12.62 -20.02 -19.12
CA TYR A 573 -11.67 -19.80 -18.03
C TYR A 573 -10.27 -20.31 -18.40
N SER A 574 -9.30 -19.40 -18.55
CA SER A 574 -7.90 -19.72 -18.76
C SER A 574 -7.01 -18.50 -18.51
N SER A 575 -5.87 -18.70 -17.86
CA SER A 575 -4.75 -17.77 -17.82
C SER A 575 -4.00 -17.66 -19.15
N ASP A 576 -4.12 -18.65 -20.04
CA ASP A 576 -3.69 -18.52 -21.43
C ASP A 576 -4.76 -17.77 -22.23
N THR A 577 -4.51 -16.49 -22.48
CA THR A 577 -5.45 -15.59 -23.17
C THR A 577 -5.61 -15.86 -24.67
N THR A 578 -4.82 -16.77 -25.26
CA THR A 578 -5.07 -17.30 -26.61
C THR A 578 -6.17 -18.36 -26.61
N LYS A 579 -6.30 -19.11 -25.50
CA LYS A 579 -7.31 -20.15 -25.28
C LYS A 579 -8.58 -19.60 -24.63
N GLY A 580 -8.42 -18.74 -23.62
CA GLY A 580 -9.51 -18.20 -22.79
C GLY A 580 -9.72 -16.70 -22.92
N ASN A 581 -10.76 -16.23 -22.24
CA ASN A 581 -11.10 -14.82 -22.12
C ASN A 581 -11.46 -14.38 -20.70
N PHE A 582 -11.33 -15.27 -19.73
CA PHE A 582 -11.74 -15.06 -18.36
C PHE A 582 -10.73 -15.69 -17.40
N TYR A 583 -10.28 -14.96 -16.39
CA TYR A 583 -9.58 -15.54 -15.24
C TYR A 583 -9.83 -14.73 -13.96
N PHE A 584 -9.44 -15.29 -12.81
CA PHE A 584 -9.55 -14.65 -11.51
C PHE A 584 -8.31 -14.89 -10.66
N ILE A 585 -7.53 -13.84 -10.44
CA ILE A 585 -6.39 -13.84 -9.54
C ILE A 585 -6.90 -13.75 -8.09
N VAL A 586 -6.36 -14.60 -7.22
CA VAL A 586 -6.61 -14.54 -5.77
C VAL A 586 -5.28 -14.55 -5.04
N SER A 587 -4.96 -13.45 -4.33
CA SER A 587 -3.82 -13.41 -3.41
C SER A 587 -4.22 -13.97 -2.05
N GLU A 588 -3.43 -14.90 -1.49
CA GLU A 588 -3.69 -15.50 -0.17
C GLU A 588 -3.78 -14.45 0.94
N ASN A 589 -2.81 -13.53 1.00
CA ASN A 589 -2.71 -12.50 2.03
C ASN A 589 -3.32 -11.15 1.60
N GLY A 590 -3.90 -11.08 0.39
CA GLY A 590 -4.38 -9.83 -0.19
C GLY A 590 -5.56 -9.22 0.58
N THR A 591 -5.41 -7.95 0.96
CA THR A 591 -6.42 -7.13 1.65
C THR A 591 -6.91 -5.97 0.76
N HIS A 592 -7.99 -5.30 1.19
CA HIS A 592 -8.69 -4.26 0.42
C HIS A 592 -7.94 -2.91 0.38
N ASN A 593 -6.72 -2.88 -0.15
CA ASN A 593 -5.89 -1.68 -0.23
C ASN A 593 -5.05 -1.62 -1.52
N TRP A 594 -4.67 -0.40 -1.93
CA TRP A 594 -4.01 -0.15 -3.22
C TRP A 594 -2.66 -0.85 -3.43
N SER A 595 -1.90 -1.20 -2.38
CA SER A 595 -0.64 -1.95 -2.56
C SER A 595 -0.90 -3.33 -3.20
N PHE A 596 -2.01 -4.00 -2.86
CA PHE A 596 -2.41 -5.23 -3.54
C PHE A 596 -3.02 -4.97 -4.93
N ILE A 597 -3.82 -3.92 -5.09
CA ILE A 597 -4.41 -3.55 -6.39
C ILE A 597 -3.33 -3.23 -7.43
N ASN A 598 -2.26 -2.53 -7.04
CA ASN A 598 -1.14 -2.22 -7.91
C ASN A 598 -0.44 -3.49 -8.42
N GLN A 599 -0.37 -4.54 -7.59
CA GLN A 599 0.18 -5.84 -7.95
C GLN A 599 -0.76 -6.64 -8.85
N TYR A 600 -2.07 -6.59 -8.62
CA TYR A 600 -3.05 -7.19 -9.53
C TYR A 600 -3.01 -6.53 -10.92
N ILE A 601 -2.82 -5.21 -10.99
CA ILE A 601 -2.68 -4.50 -12.26
C ILE A 601 -1.40 -4.91 -12.99
N TYR A 602 -0.28 -5.08 -12.26
CA TYR A 602 0.96 -5.62 -12.82
C TYR A 602 0.81 -7.04 -13.37
N ASP A 603 0.12 -7.95 -12.68
CA ASP A 603 -0.11 -9.32 -13.18
C ASP A 603 -1.02 -9.35 -14.42
N ILE A 604 -1.95 -8.39 -14.55
CA ILE A 604 -2.98 -8.37 -15.60
C ILE A 604 -2.51 -7.62 -16.86
N LEU A 605 -1.83 -6.48 -16.72
CA LEU A 605 -1.44 -5.63 -17.86
C LEU A 605 -0.69 -6.36 -18.99
N PRO A 606 0.22 -7.34 -18.73
CA PRO A 606 0.87 -8.14 -19.77
C PRO A 606 -0.09 -8.98 -20.62
N ASP A 607 -1.33 -9.21 -20.20
CA ASP A 607 -2.35 -9.95 -20.95
C ASP A 607 -3.29 -9.04 -21.76
N VAL A 608 -3.27 -7.73 -21.50
CA VAL A 608 -4.14 -6.74 -22.16
C VAL A 608 -3.51 -6.29 -23.48
N PHE A 609 -4.33 -6.13 -24.53
CA PHE A 609 -3.89 -5.73 -25.88
C PHE A 609 -2.87 -6.69 -26.55
N LYS A 610 -2.91 -7.99 -26.26
CA LYS A 610 -2.01 -9.01 -26.87
C LYS A 610 -2.64 -9.89 -27.96
N ASP A 611 -3.91 -9.69 -28.35
CA ASP A 611 -4.55 -10.55 -29.35
C ASP A 611 -3.89 -10.43 -30.75
N GLU A 612 -3.61 -11.56 -31.41
CA GLU A 612 -2.90 -11.68 -32.70
C GLU A 612 -3.45 -10.82 -33.86
N ASN A 613 -4.71 -10.39 -33.75
CA ASN A 613 -5.42 -9.63 -34.79
C ASN A 613 -5.29 -8.10 -34.65
N LEU A 614 -4.49 -7.58 -33.72
CA LEU A 614 -4.16 -6.14 -33.61
C LEU A 614 -3.18 -5.70 -34.73
N ALA A 615 -3.58 -5.91 -35.97
CA ALA A 615 -2.79 -5.62 -37.15
C ALA A 615 -2.54 -4.11 -37.30
N PRO A 616 -1.32 -3.67 -37.68
CA PRO A 616 -1.06 -2.27 -37.93
C PRO A 616 -1.91 -1.78 -39.11
N VAL A 617 -2.72 -0.75 -38.87
CA VAL A 617 -3.64 -0.18 -39.86
C VAL A 617 -2.85 0.48 -40.98
N THR A 618 -2.57 -0.29 -42.03
CA THR A 618 -1.85 0.18 -43.22
C THR A 618 -2.76 1.06 -44.07
N THR A 619 -2.30 2.29 -44.32
CA THR A 619 -3.08 3.34 -44.98
C THR A 619 -3.20 3.09 -46.49
N SER A 620 -4.27 2.40 -46.89
CA SER A 620 -4.61 2.20 -48.31
C SER A 620 -5.13 3.51 -48.93
N THR A 621 -4.26 4.19 -49.68
CA THR A 621 -4.53 5.52 -50.24
C THR A 621 -5.42 5.46 -51.49
N ILE A 622 -6.72 5.71 -51.33
CA ILE A 622 -7.62 5.94 -52.48
C ILE A 622 -7.59 7.41 -52.88
N ALA A 623 -6.94 7.72 -54.00
CA ALA A 623 -6.88 9.08 -54.55
C ALA A 623 -8.18 9.46 -55.29
N PRO A 624 -8.80 10.61 -55.01
CA PRO A 624 -9.98 11.07 -55.73
C PRO A 624 -9.61 11.74 -57.06
N THR A 625 -10.01 11.14 -58.17
CA THR A 625 -9.79 11.70 -59.51
C THR A 625 -10.63 12.95 -59.76
N SER A 626 -9.99 14.07 -60.13
CA SER A 626 -10.70 15.31 -60.42
C SER A 626 -11.34 15.32 -61.81
N THR A 627 -12.63 15.67 -61.91
CA THR A 627 -13.24 16.21 -63.14
C THR A 627 -14.01 17.49 -62.84
N SER A 628 -13.56 18.60 -63.41
CA SER A 628 -14.19 19.92 -63.27
C SER A 628 -15.42 20.07 -64.16
N LYS A 629 -16.40 20.89 -63.72
CA LYS A 629 -17.23 21.69 -64.63
C LYS A 629 -17.70 22.98 -63.98
N THR A 630 -17.70 24.05 -64.77
CA THR A 630 -17.90 25.45 -64.36
C THR A 630 -19.31 25.95 -64.68
N SER A 631 -19.83 26.83 -63.84
CA SER A 631 -20.74 27.92 -64.24
C SER A 631 -20.69 29.06 -63.21
N THR A 632 -21.11 30.26 -63.61
CA THR A 632 -20.75 31.53 -62.94
C THR A 632 -21.93 32.50 -62.78
N SER A 633 -22.01 33.17 -61.63
CA SER A 633 -22.66 34.49 -61.46
C SER A 633 -22.31 35.12 -60.10
N SER A 634 -22.67 36.38 -59.81
CA SER A 634 -21.94 37.59 -60.25
C SER A 634 -22.52 38.87 -59.61
N GLY A 635 -21.69 39.72 -58.98
CA GLY A 635 -22.09 40.95 -58.26
C GLY A 635 -22.37 40.70 -56.76
N GLY A 636 -22.17 41.63 -55.82
CA GLY A 636 -21.83 43.07 -55.90
C GLY A 636 -23.02 43.96 -55.50
N SER A 637 -22.91 45.03 -54.67
CA SER A 637 -21.73 45.65 -54.04
C SER A 637 -22.13 46.65 -52.92
N GLN A 638 -21.27 46.86 -51.91
CA GLN A 638 -21.17 48.09 -51.04
C GLN A 638 -22.38 48.48 -50.12
N VAL A 639 -22.29 49.36 -49.08
CA VAL A 639 -21.16 50.19 -48.56
C VAL A 639 -21.18 50.41 -47.01
N ASN A 640 -20.04 50.17 -46.36
CA ASN A 640 -19.26 51.02 -45.40
C ASN A 640 -19.74 51.54 -44.01
N ASN A 641 -18.71 51.91 -43.20
CA ASN A 641 -18.65 52.74 -41.96
C ASN A 641 -19.00 52.08 -40.59
N GLN A 642 -18.29 52.36 -39.46
CA GLN A 642 -17.18 53.32 -39.20
C GLN A 642 -16.32 52.99 -37.94
N THR A 643 -14.98 53.19 -38.02
CA THR A 643 -14.00 53.70 -36.98
C THR A 643 -13.93 53.14 -35.52
N SER A 644 -12.80 53.12 -34.78
CA SER A 644 -11.38 53.56 -35.00
C SER A 644 -10.41 53.14 -33.85
N THR A 645 -9.11 52.92 -34.17
CA THR A 645 -7.79 53.24 -33.49
C THR A 645 -7.71 53.59 -31.97
N SER A 646 -6.60 53.43 -31.19
CA SER A 646 -5.16 53.13 -31.45
C SER A 646 -4.32 52.89 -30.15
N THR A 647 -3.43 51.88 -30.14
CA THR A 647 -1.94 51.92 -29.96
C THR A 647 -1.28 52.51 -28.63
N PRO A 648 0.06 52.54 -28.36
CA PRO A 648 0.64 51.62 -27.33
C PRO A 648 1.71 52.17 -26.30
N THR A 649 2.16 51.27 -25.39
CA THR A 649 3.51 51.13 -24.75
C THR A 649 4.18 52.24 -23.89
N ALA A 650 4.59 51.89 -22.65
CA ALA A 650 5.80 52.37 -21.95
C ALA A 650 6.21 51.45 -20.76
N THR A 651 7.43 51.57 -20.22
CA THR A 651 7.99 50.75 -19.10
C THR A 651 8.98 51.60 -18.24
N PRO A 652 9.73 51.03 -17.26
CA PRO A 652 9.56 51.14 -15.80
C PRO A 652 10.41 52.23 -15.08
N SER A 653 10.24 52.37 -13.75
CA SER A 653 11.32 52.83 -12.83
C SER A 653 11.07 52.38 -11.37
N ALA A 654 12.02 52.63 -10.46
CA ALA A 654 12.18 51.95 -9.15
C ALA A 654 12.09 52.84 -7.89
N THR A 655 12.09 52.18 -6.72
CA THR A 655 11.86 52.72 -5.35
C THR A 655 13.07 53.44 -4.74
N ALA A 656 12.83 54.33 -3.75
CA ALA A 656 13.84 54.98 -2.91
C ALA A 656 13.48 54.96 -1.40
N THR A 657 14.49 55.12 -0.54
CA THR A 657 14.52 54.80 0.92
C THR A 657 15.69 55.59 1.57
N PRO A 658 15.81 55.85 2.90
CA PRO A 658 14.84 56.13 4.00
C PRO A 658 15.14 57.47 4.75
N SER A 659 14.27 57.89 5.70
CA SER A 659 14.58 58.62 6.97
C SER A 659 13.30 59.14 7.68
N ALA A 660 13.20 59.34 9.00
CA ALA A 660 14.03 58.92 10.13
C ALA A 660 13.22 58.89 11.47
N THR A 661 13.81 58.26 12.49
CA THR A 661 13.28 57.84 13.80
C THR A 661 12.77 58.92 14.77
N ALA A 662 11.74 58.57 15.58
CA ALA A 662 11.55 59.08 16.96
C ALA A 662 10.91 57.99 17.86
N THR A 663 11.38 57.82 19.11
CA THR A 663 11.02 56.75 20.10
C THR A 663 11.66 57.13 21.46
N PRO A 664 11.21 56.72 22.67
CA PRO A 664 10.02 55.95 23.12
C PRO A 664 9.00 56.88 23.88
N THR A 665 8.02 56.51 24.73
CA THR A 665 8.00 55.68 25.97
C THR A 665 6.53 55.43 26.44
N PRO A 666 6.19 54.64 27.50
CA PRO A 666 5.73 53.26 27.31
C PRO A 666 4.37 52.88 27.96
N GLY A 667 3.88 51.66 27.67
CA GLY A 667 2.75 50.97 28.34
C GLY A 667 1.44 51.13 27.56
N THR A 668 0.77 50.07 27.10
CA THR A 668 0.46 48.80 27.78
C THR A 668 0.56 47.61 26.81
N LYS A 669 0.82 46.39 27.30
CA LYS A 669 0.77 45.18 26.47
C LYS A 669 -0.68 44.84 26.09
N THR A 670 -1.04 45.08 24.83
CA THR A 670 -2.09 44.32 24.15
C THR A 670 -1.44 43.07 23.57
N GLU A 671 -2.00 41.88 23.80
CA GLU A 671 -1.46 40.65 23.21
C GLU A 671 -1.74 40.62 21.70
N GLU A 672 -0.71 40.31 20.92
CA GLU A 672 -0.82 40.24 19.46
C GLU A 672 -1.64 39.02 19.05
N ASN A 673 -2.67 39.26 18.23
CA ASN A 673 -3.50 38.22 17.63
C ASN A 673 -2.67 37.44 16.59
N LYS A 674 -1.93 36.42 17.04
CA LYS A 674 -1.02 35.61 16.21
C LYS A 674 -1.81 34.91 15.11
N THR A 675 -1.53 35.30 13.86
CA THR A 675 -2.19 34.75 12.68
C THR A 675 -1.85 33.29 12.46
N LYS A 676 -2.91 32.49 12.27
CA LYS A 676 -2.98 31.13 11.69
C LYS A 676 -1.74 30.71 10.86
N PRO A 677 -1.17 29.51 11.09
CA PRO A 677 -0.14 28.93 10.23
C PRO A 677 -0.57 28.85 8.75
N ALA A 678 0.39 29.08 7.84
CA ALA A 678 0.18 28.93 6.39
C ALA A 678 0.38 27.48 5.88
N ALA A 679 0.71 26.55 6.77
CA ALA A 679 0.72 25.11 6.53
C ALA A 679 -0.51 24.44 7.18
N GLY A 680 -0.79 23.19 6.80
CA GLY A 680 -1.89 22.41 7.37
C GLY A 680 -1.69 22.02 8.84
N PHE A 681 -2.72 21.44 9.45
CA PHE A 681 -2.64 20.85 10.77
C PHE A 681 -1.81 19.56 10.71
N ASN A 682 -0.59 19.58 11.27
CA ASN A 682 0.37 18.47 11.11
C ASN A 682 -0.14 17.17 11.75
N ASP A 683 -0.87 17.28 12.85
CA ASP A 683 -1.39 16.16 13.65
C ASP A 683 -2.55 15.39 12.99
N ILE A 684 -3.02 15.81 11.81
CA ILE A 684 -3.98 15.06 11.00
C ILE A 684 -3.41 14.55 9.67
N LEU A 685 -2.13 14.80 9.36
CA LEU A 685 -1.58 14.53 8.02
C LEU A 685 -1.68 13.05 7.62
N ASN A 686 -1.46 12.13 8.55
CA ASN A 686 -1.58 10.67 8.34
C ASN A 686 -2.66 10.03 9.24
N HIS A 687 -3.63 10.84 9.71
CA HIS A 687 -4.68 10.38 10.62
C HIS A 687 -5.91 9.86 9.85
N TRP A 688 -6.51 8.72 10.25
CA TRP A 688 -7.63 8.09 9.52
C TRP A 688 -8.86 8.99 9.32
N ALA A 689 -9.10 9.94 10.24
CA ALA A 689 -10.20 10.90 10.13
C ALA A 689 -9.88 12.19 9.32
N LYS A 690 -8.66 12.31 8.76
CA LYS A 690 -8.13 13.51 8.07
C LYS A 690 -9.14 14.18 7.15
N ASP A 691 -9.77 13.43 6.26
CA ASP A 691 -10.61 14.03 5.21
C ASP A 691 -11.99 14.44 5.73
N PHE A 692 -12.51 13.77 6.76
CA PHE A 692 -13.70 14.24 7.49
C PHE A 692 -13.39 15.51 8.29
N ILE A 693 -12.18 15.62 8.83
CA ILE A 693 -11.70 16.81 9.54
C ILE A 693 -11.51 17.98 8.56
N ASN A 694 -10.84 17.76 7.42
CA ASN A 694 -10.65 18.74 6.36
C ASN A 694 -11.99 19.22 5.77
N ASP A 695 -12.97 18.32 5.59
CA ASP A 695 -14.34 18.67 5.18
C ASP A 695 -15.04 19.64 6.16
N LEU A 696 -14.81 19.47 7.47
CA LEU A 696 -15.33 20.39 8.49
C LEU A 696 -14.52 21.69 8.63
N ILE A 697 -13.20 21.66 8.39
CA ILE A 697 -12.36 22.87 8.33
C ILE A 697 -12.75 23.73 7.12
N ALA A 698 -12.91 23.14 5.94
CA ALA A 698 -13.32 23.83 4.72
C ALA A 698 -14.70 24.49 4.84
N LYS A 699 -15.59 23.92 5.65
CA LYS A 699 -16.90 24.51 6.01
C LYS A 699 -16.85 25.54 7.14
N ASN A 700 -15.66 25.87 7.66
CA ASN A 700 -15.43 26.75 8.82
C ASN A 700 -16.13 26.30 10.12
N ILE A 701 -16.39 24.99 10.25
CA ILE A 701 -16.98 24.37 11.45
C ILE A 701 -15.89 24.11 12.49
N LEU A 702 -14.74 23.62 12.04
CA LEU A 702 -13.53 23.43 12.84
C LEU A 702 -12.47 24.50 12.52
N SER A 703 -11.64 24.81 13.52
CA SER A 703 -10.57 25.81 13.40
C SER A 703 -9.26 25.38 14.11
N GLY A 704 -9.25 24.19 14.72
CA GLY A 704 -8.16 23.70 15.57
C GLY A 704 -8.03 24.42 16.91
N TYR A 705 -6.91 24.15 17.58
CA TYR A 705 -6.42 24.85 18.77
C TYR A 705 -5.34 25.89 18.38
N GLU A 706 -5.02 26.80 19.29
CA GLU A 706 -4.10 27.93 19.07
C GLU A 706 -2.63 27.51 18.82
N ASP A 707 -2.28 26.27 19.16
CA ASP A 707 -0.97 25.66 18.88
C ASP A 707 -0.83 25.10 17.45
N GLY A 708 -1.89 25.17 16.63
CA GLY A 708 -1.90 24.62 15.29
C GLY A 708 -2.24 23.12 15.20
N THR A 709 -2.88 22.55 16.23
CA THR A 709 -3.34 21.15 16.25
C THR A 709 -4.86 20.99 16.15
N ILE A 710 -5.36 19.83 15.72
CA ILE A 710 -6.76 19.41 15.85
C ILE A 710 -6.98 18.54 17.09
N ARG A 711 -5.96 17.80 17.50
CA ARG A 711 -5.91 16.71 18.49
C ARG A 711 -7.01 15.68 18.21
N PRO A 712 -6.92 14.92 17.09
CA PRO A 712 -7.98 14.03 16.64
C PRO A 712 -8.30 12.90 17.64
N ASP A 713 -7.28 12.25 18.21
CA ASP A 713 -7.45 11.13 19.15
C ASP A 713 -7.76 11.55 20.59
N LYS A 714 -7.67 12.84 20.91
CA LYS A 714 -8.09 13.36 22.21
C LYS A 714 -9.61 13.20 22.35
N ASN A 715 -10.07 12.77 23.53
CA ASN A 715 -11.49 12.79 23.89
C ASN A 715 -12.08 14.21 23.76
N ILE A 716 -13.36 14.29 23.38
CA ILE A 716 -14.10 15.55 23.27
C ILE A 716 -14.88 15.86 24.56
N SER A 717 -14.76 17.08 25.07
CA SER A 717 -15.59 17.51 26.21
C SER A 717 -17.01 17.86 25.77
N ARG A 718 -17.96 17.82 26.70
CA ARG A 718 -19.36 18.24 26.43
C ARG A 718 -19.48 19.66 25.89
N ALA A 719 -18.64 20.59 26.34
CA ALA A 719 -18.59 21.95 25.79
C ALA A 719 -18.07 21.97 24.34
N GLU A 720 -16.95 21.30 24.05
CA GLU A 720 -16.37 21.20 22.70
C GLU A 720 -17.34 20.55 21.70
N LEU A 721 -17.98 19.45 22.09
CA LEU A 721 -18.98 18.76 21.27
C LEU A 721 -20.16 19.68 20.97
N THR A 722 -20.75 20.31 21.99
CA THR A 722 -21.95 21.16 21.82
C THR A 722 -21.70 22.28 20.83
N VAL A 723 -20.57 22.98 20.95
CA VAL A 723 -20.20 24.07 20.04
C VAL A 723 -19.97 23.55 18.62
N THR A 724 -19.26 22.43 18.46
CA THR A 724 -19.00 21.86 17.13
C THR A 724 -20.28 21.41 16.43
N VAL A 725 -21.19 20.74 17.15
CA VAL A 725 -22.48 20.27 16.61
C VAL A 725 -23.35 21.45 16.17
N LEU A 726 -23.48 22.51 16.99
CA LEU A 726 -24.29 23.67 16.64
C LEU A 726 -23.66 24.51 15.51
N LYS A 727 -22.32 24.64 15.46
CA LYS A 727 -21.61 25.22 14.30
C LYS A 727 -21.87 24.42 13.03
N ALA A 728 -21.85 23.09 13.09
CA ALA A 728 -22.14 22.21 11.95
C ALA A 728 -23.57 22.42 11.41
N MET A 729 -24.54 22.73 12.27
CA MET A 729 -25.90 23.10 11.86
C MET A 729 -26.00 24.51 11.23
N GLY A 730 -24.94 25.32 11.25
CA GLY A 730 -24.98 26.74 10.86
C GLY A 730 -25.67 27.64 11.89
N LEU A 731 -25.87 27.18 13.14
CA LEU A 731 -26.51 27.97 14.19
C LEU A 731 -25.51 28.94 14.82
N LYS A 732 -25.98 30.18 15.02
CA LYS A 732 -25.25 31.22 15.78
C LYS A 732 -25.52 31.07 17.28
N PRO A 733 -24.59 31.45 18.17
CA PRO A 733 -24.82 31.44 19.61
C PRO A 733 -25.88 32.47 20.00
N SER A 734 -26.56 32.25 21.14
CA SER A 734 -27.41 33.28 21.76
C SER A 734 -26.56 34.46 22.24
N GLU A 735 -26.94 35.68 21.84
CA GLU A 735 -26.30 36.93 22.26
C GLU A 735 -26.51 37.25 23.75
N LYS A 736 -27.50 36.61 24.39
CA LYS A 736 -27.85 36.78 25.80
C LYS A 736 -28.10 35.40 26.43
N PRO A 737 -27.04 34.62 26.72
CA PRO A 737 -27.17 33.26 27.21
C PRO A 737 -27.81 33.20 28.60
N ALA A 738 -29.06 32.77 28.66
CA ALA A 738 -29.71 32.37 29.89
C ALA A 738 -29.25 30.93 30.24
N LEU A 739 -28.45 30.79 31.29
CA LEU A 739 -27.99 29.50 31.81
C LEU A 739 -28.50 29.30 33.23
N ASP A 740 -29.33 28.27 33.39
CA ASP A 740 -30.00 27.84 34.63
C ASP A 740 -29.39 26.55 35.22
N PHE A 741 -28.30 26.05 34.63
CA PHE A 741 -27.53 24.93 35.16
C PHE A 741 -26.87 25.30 36.51
N ALA A 742 -26.77 24.33 37.42
CA ALA A 742 -26.20 24.53 38.76
C ALA A 742 -24.70 24.88 38.72
N ASP A 743 -23.97 24.38 37.73
CA ASP A 743 -22.55 24.61 37.46
C ASP A 743 -22.30 25.66 36.36
N LYS A 744 -23.29 26.52 36.06
CA LYS A 744 -23.18 27.55 35.00
C LYS A 744 -21.94 28.44 35.09
N ASN A 745 -21.37 28.62 36.27
CA ASN A 745 -20.16 29.42 36.51
C ASN A 745 -18.88 28.72 35.97
N SER A 746 -18.92 27.40 35.78
CA SER A 746 -17.85 26.60 35.18
C SER A 746 -17.94 26.56 33.65
N ILE A 747 -19.04 27.04 33.05
CA ILE A 747 -19.24 27.00 31.59
C ILE A 747 -18.40 28.12 30.94
N PRO A 748 -17.45 27.81 30.03
CA PRO A 748 -16.65 28.84 29.38
C PRO A 748 -17.48 29.81 28.54
N SER A 749 -17.06 31.08 28.51
CA SER A 749 -17.73 32.16 27.77
C SER A 749 -17.91 31.86 26.28
N TRP A 750 -16.93 31.20 25.64
CA TRP A 750 -16.99 30.76 24.24
C TRP A 750 -18.06 29.69 23.97
N ALA A 751 -18.44 28.92 24.99
CA ALA A 751 -19.44 27.86 24.90
C ALA A 751 -20.84 28.30 25.36
N ALA A 752 -20.92 29.24 26.31
CA ALA A 752 -22.16 29.67 26.97
C ALA A 752 -23.32 30.01 26.00
N GLY A 753 -23.04 30.79 24.95
CA GLY A 753 -24.02 31.19 23.93
C GLY A 753 -24.59 30.01 23.11
N TYR A 754 -23.77 28.99 22.84
CA TYR A 754 -24.21 27.78 22.16
C TYR A 754 -24.94 26.82 23.11
N ILE A 755 -24.46 26.68 24.34
CA ILE A 755 -25.07 25.78 25.34
C ILE A 755 -26.48 26.26 25.73
N ALA A 756 -26.70 27.57 25.87
CA ALA A 756 -28.03 28.13 26.08
C ALA A 756 -28.97 27.78 24.91
N LEU A 757 -28.52 27.90 23.66
CA LEU A 757 -29.31 27.55 22.47
C LEU A 757 -29.55 26.03 22.35
N ALA A 758 -28.58 25.21 22.73
CA ALA A 758 -28.73 23.75 22.76
C ALA A 758 -29.77 23.30 23.80
N LYS A 759 -29.90 24.04 24.92
CA LYS A 759 -30.97 23.83 25.90
C LYS A 759 -32.33 24.30 25.40
N GLU A 760 -32.41 25.51 24.85
CA GLU A 760 -33.62 26.09 24.24
C GLU A 760 -34.24 25.13 23.20
N LYS A 761 -33.40 24.49 22.39
CA LYS A 761 -33.82 23.54 21.34
C LYS A 761 -34.00 22.10 21.82
N GLY A 762 -33.91 21.82 23.11
CA GLY A 762 -34.08 20.48 23.69
C GLY A 762 -32.99 19.46 23.31
N ILE A 763 -31.89 19.91 22.68
CA ILE A 763 -30.77 19.06 22.26
C ILE A 763 -30.01 18.56 23.50
N ILE A 764 -29.82 19.43 24.51
CA ILE A 764 -29.16 19.10 25.78
C ILE A 764 -29.98 19.63 26.95
N LEU A 765 -30.46 18.73 27.81
CA LEU A 765 -31.27 19.10 28.99
C LEU A 765 -30.43 19.31 30.27
N GLY A 766 -29.25 18.67 30.34
CA GLY A 766 -28.40 18.60 31.54
C GLY A 766 -28.28 17.17 32.07
N PHE A 767 -27.74 17.02 33.28
CA PHE A 767 -27.84 15.82 34.11
C PHE A 767 -28.92 16.02 35.20
N ASP A 768 -29.31 14.94 35.89
CA ASP A 768 -30.37 14.97 36.92
C ASP A 768 -30.05 15.88 38.12
N ASP A 769 -28.75 16.05 38.41
CA ASP A 769 -28.21 17.01 39.39
C ASP A 769 -28.30 18.49 38.92
N LYS A 770 -28.93 18.74 37.76
CA LYS A 770 -29.12 20.03 37.09
C LYS A 770 -27.82 20.70 36.60
N THR A 771 -26.72 19.95 36.48
CA THR A 771 -25.46 20.48 35.91
C THR A 771 -25.36 20.25 34.39
N PHE A 772 -24.41 20.95 33.77
CA PHE A 772 -23.99 20.75 32.38
C PHE A 772 -22.70 19.92 32.26
N LYS A 773 -21.79 19.98 33.23
CA LYS A 773 -20.45 19.35 33.27
C LYS A 773 -19.63 19.64 32.00
N PRO A 774 -19.19 20.90 31.80
CA PRO A 774 -18.63 21.36 30.51
C PRO A 774 -17.36 20.63 30.08
N ASP A 775 -16.44 20.39 31.02
CA ASP A 775 -15.14 19.76 30.75
C ASP A 775 -15.18 18.23 30.85
N LYS A 776 -16.34 17.65 31.17
CA LYS A 776 -16.52 16.19 31.21
C LYS A 776 -16.50 15.64 29.78
N ASP A 777 -15.66 14.63 29.56
CA ASP A 777 -15.65 13.84 28.33
C ASP A 777 -17.04 13.30 28.00
N CYS A 778 -17.43 13.38 26.74
CA CYS A 778 -18.63 12.72 26.23
C CYS A 778 -18.40 11.20 26.12
N SER A 779 -19.28 10.41 26.72
CA SER A 779 -19.43 9.02 26.34
C SER A 779 -20.07 8.89 24.95
N ARG A 780 -19.79 7.78 24.27
CA ARG A 780 -20.28 7.49 22.91
C ARG A 780 -21.80 7.58 22.79
N GLN A 781 -22.55 7.10 23.78
CA GLN A 781 -24.02 7.19 23.78
C GLN A 781 -24.57 8.62 24.00
N GLU A 782 -23.91 9.44 24.83
CA GLU A 782 -24.24 10.87 24.99
C GLU A 782 -24.05 11.61 23.66
N ALA A 783 -22.91 11.40 22.99
CA ALA A 783 -22.57 12.17 21.80
C ALA A 783 -23.45 11.81 20.58
N VAL A 784 -23.74 10.52 20.36
CA VAL A 784 -24.69 10.10 19.31
C VAL A 784 -26.07 10.71 19.57
N THR A 785 -26.56 10.69 20.81
CA THR A 785 -27.86 11.28 21.17
C THR A 785 -27.90 12.79 20.91
N ILE A 786 -26.82 13.51 21.24
CA ILE A 786 -26.70 14.96 20.96
C ILE A 786 -26.76 15.22 19.45
N ILE A 787 -26.00 14.47 18.63
CA ILE A 787 -25.98 14.63 17.17
C ILE A 787 -27.34 14.30 16.55
N MET A 788 -27.96 13.18 16.93
CA MET A 788 -29.25 12.74 16.38
C MET A 788 -30.40 13.70 16.72
N LYS A 789 -30.40 14.28 17.92
CA LYS A 789 -31.35 15.34 18.31
C LYS A 789 -31.08 16.65 17.58
N ALA A 790 -29.81 17.07 17.51
CA ALA A 790 -29.43 18.31 16.83
C ALA A 790 -29.82 18.31 15.34
N PHE A 791 -29.52 17.24 14.62
CA PHE A 791 -29.88 17.09 13.21
C PHE A 791 -31.34 16.64 12.98
N ASN A 792 -32.12 16.43 14.05
CA ASN A 792 -33.51 15.94 14.05
C ASN A 792 -33.72 14.67 13.18
N LEU A 793 -32.85 13.68 13.39
CA LEU A 793 -32.79 12.46 12.55
C LEU A 793 -33.72 11.33 13.03
N GLY A 794 -34.46 11.58 14.11
CA GLY A 794 -35.47 10.68 14.65
C GLY A 794 -34.93 9.52 15.50
N GLU A 795 -35.83 8.60 15.79
CA GLU A 795 -35.66 7.43 16.64
C GLU A 795 -36.00 6.14 15.88
N SER A 796 -35.53 5.00 16.38
CA SER A 796 -35.91 3.68 15.87
C SER A 796 -36.15 2.71 17.03
N ASN A 797 -37.07 1.78 16.84
CA ASN A 797 -37.30 0.66 17.76
C ASN A 797 -36.61 -0.63 17.26
N ASN A 798 -35.76 -0.55 16.24
CA ASN A 798 -35.02 -1.69 15.72
C ASN A 798 -34.02 -2.24 16.76
N HIS A 799 -33.92 -3.57 16.84
CA HIS A 799 -33.02 -4.24 17.78
C HIS A 799 -31.57 -4.11 17.33
N LEU A 800 -30.72 -3.56 18.20
CA LEU A 800 -29.28 -3.42 17.96
C LEU A 800 -28.58 -4.78 18.09
N LYS A 801 -27.73 -5.11 17.11
CA LYS A 801 -27.00 -6.39 17.03
C LYS A 801 -25.63 -6.39 17.74
N PHE A 802 -25.32 -5.34 18.51
CA PHE A 802 -24.05 -5.22 19.22
C PHE A 802 -24.03 -6.13 20.45
N ILE A 803 -22.86 -6.70 20.79
CA ILE A 803 -22.69 -7.62 21.93
C ILE A 803 -23.02 -6.95 23.26
N ASP A 804 -22.75 -5.65 23.36
CA ASP A 804 -22.99 -4.76 24.50
C ASP A 804 -24.24 -3.87 24.31
N ALA A 805 -25.16 -4.23 23.40
CA ALA A 805 -26.39 -3.45 23.17
C ALA A 805 -27.27 -3.29 24.43
N LYS A 806 -27.13 -4.22 25.38
CA LYS A 806 -27.76 -4.20 26.72
C LYS A 806 -27.23 -3.09 27.64
N ASP A 807 -26.01 -2.62 27.39
CA ASP A 807 -25.29 -1.65 28.23
C ASP A 807 -25.53 -0.19 27.75
N ILE A 808 -26.30 -0.04 26.67
CA ILE A 808 -26.78 1.24 26.15
C ILE A 808 -28.01 1.66 26.97
N SER A 809 -28.00 2.86 27.54
CA SER A 809 -29.10 3.36 28.36
C SER A 809 -30.37 3.63 27.54
N ASP A 810 -31.56 3.37 28.11
CA ASP A 810 -32.87 3.50 27.44
C ASP A 810 -33.07 4.84 26.71
N TRP A 811 -32.64 5.95 27.31
CA TRP A 811 -32.74 7.30 26.75
C TRP A 811 -31.87 7.53 25.51
N ALA A 812 -30.85 6.70 25.30
CA ALA A 812 -29.96 6.69 24.14
C ALA A 812 -30.32 5.61 23.12
N TYR A 813 -30.83 4.46 23.57
CA TYR A 813 -31.00 3.24 22.76
C TYR A 813 -31.65 3.50 21.41
N LYS A 814 -32.76 4.25 21.37
CA LYS A 814 -33.50 4.53 20.14
C LYS A 814 -32.78 5.47 19.16
N PHE A 815 -31.95 6.38 19.67
CA PHE A 815 -31.10 7.24 18.84
C PHE A 815 -29.92 6.44 18.27
N VAL A 816 -29.32 5.55 19.08
CA VAL A 816 -28.27 4.62 18.61
C VAL A 816 -28.81 3.63 17.57
N ALA A 817 -30.00 3.07 17.80
CA ALA A 817 -30.71 2.23 16.85
C ALA A 817 -30.92 2.95 15.52
N LYS A 818 -31.42 4.19 15.55
CA LYS A 818 -31.64 4.97 14.32
C LYS A 818 -30.33 5.38 13.64
N SER A 819 -29.28 5.72 14.37
CA SER A 819 -27.98 6.08 13.79
C SER A 819 -27.28 4.89 13.14
N THR A 820 -27.45 3.69 13.69
CA THR A 820 -26.93 2.43 13.13
C THR A 820 -27.72 2.01 11.89
N GLU A 821 -29.05 2.05 11.97
CA GLU A 821 -29.96 1.82 10.83
C GLU A 821 -29.67 2.76 9.65
N SER A 822 -29.32 4.02 9.95
CA SER A 822 -29.00 5.06 8.95
C SER A 822 -27.52 5.08 8.55
N GLN A 823 -26.71 4.11 9.00
CA GLN A 823 -25.25 3.99 8.76
C GLN A 823 -24.42 5.26 9.11
N ILE A 824 -24.95 6.09 10.01
CA ILE A 824 -24.32 7.31 10.51
C ILE A 824 -23.16 6.97 11.46
N ILE A 825 -23.37 5.96 12.32
CA ILE A 825 -22.34 5.38 13.18
C ILE A 825 -22.42 3.86 13.10
N ASN A 826 -21.25 3.22 13.13
CA ASN A 826 -21.11 1.77 13.21
C ASN A 826 -20.62 1.37 14.60
N GLY A 827 -20.72 0.08 14.91
CA GLY A 827 -19.95 -0.51 16.01
C GLY A 827 -18.44 -0.50 15.72
N TYR A 828 -17.66 -0.94 16.69
CA TYR A 828 -16.27 -1.34 16.47
C TYR A 828 -16.20 -2.74 15.85
N GLU A 829 -15.01 -3.15 15.41
CA GLU A 829 -14.78 -4.41 14.68
C GLU A 829 -15.09 -5.67 15.52
N ASP A 830 -14.98 -5.56 16.84
CA ASP A 830 -15.43 -6.55 17.83
C ASP A 830 -16.97 -6.65 17.99
N ASN A 831 -17.75 -6.01 17.11
CA ASN A 831 -19.20 -5.91 17.14
C ASN A 831 -19.77 -5.32 18.45
N THR A 832 -19.05 -4.41 19.09
CA THR A 832 -19.55 -3.62 20.23
C THR A 832 -19.85 -2.16 19.85
N PHE A 833 -20.65 -1.47 20.64
CA PHE A 833 -20.90 -0.03 20.53
C PHE A 833 -20.04 0.79 21.51
N LYS A 834 -19.61 0.19 22.62
CA LYS A 834 -18.91 0.77 23.79
C LYS A 834 -19.61 2.02 24.32
N PRO A 835 -20.89 1.94 24.76
CA PRO A 835 -21.74 3.10 25.07
C PRO A 835 -21.14 4.05 26.10
N GLY A 836 -20.50 3.53 27.14
CA GLY A 836 -19.86 4.30 28.21
C GLY A 836 -18.46 4.82 27.91
N LYS A 837 -17.80 4.34 26.85
CA LYS A 837 -16.44 4.77 26.47
C LYS A 837 -16.46 6.26 26.07
N SER A 838 -15.51 7.04 26.56
CA SER A 838 -15.25 8.40 26.04
C SER A 838 -14.99 8.35 24.53
N ILE A 839 -15.57 9.28 23.79
CA ILE A 839 -15.45 9.34 22.33
C ILE A 839 -14.40 10.36 21.89
N THR A 840 -13.57 9.97 20.93
CA THR A 840 -12.52 10.83 20.38
C THR A 840 -13.11 11.93 19.51
N ARG A 841 -12.37 13.02 19.34
CA ARG A 841 -12.71 14.11 18.43
C ARG A 841 -12.81 13.61 16.98
N ALA A 842 -11.92 12.72 16.56
CA ALA A 842 -11.92 12.05 15.26
C ALA A 842 -13.22 11.29 14.93
N GLU A 843 -13.72 10.48 15.87
CA GLU A 843 -14.98 9.74 15.70
C GLU A 843 -16.16 10.69 15.53
N ILE A 844 -16.22 11.77 16.31
CA ILE A 844 -17.25 12.81 16.20
C ILE A 844 -17.17 13.58 14.88
N PHE A 845 -15.97 13.96 14.45
CA PHE A 845 -15.77 14.72 13.21
C PHE A 845 -16.16 13.87 11.99
N THR A 846 -15.89 12.56 12.03
CA THR A 846 -16.36 11.57 11.04
C THR A 846 -17.88 11.48 11.01
N VAL A 847 -18.53 11.30 12.16
CA VAL A 847 -20.01 11.23 12.26
C VAL A 847 -20.66 12.55 11.79
N LEU A 848 -20.10 13.71 12.14
CA LEU A 848 -20.63 15.01 11.72
C LEU A 848 -20.48 15.26 10.21
N SER A 849 -19.33 14.93 9.61
CA SER A 849 -19.18 15.02 8.14
C SER A 849 -20.18 14.11 7.41
N LYS A 850 -20.41 12.88 7.91
CA LYS A 850 -21.45 11.97 7.39
C LYS A 850 -22.86 12.57 7.51
N CYS A 851 -23.23 13.12 8.67
CA CYS A 851 -24.53 13.78 8.88
C CYS A 851 -24.73 14.99 7.95
N LEU A 852 -23.68 15.79 7.69
CA LEU A 852 -23.73 16.93 6.79
C LEU A 852 -23.88 16.50 5.33
N LYS A 853 -23.14 15.48 4.88
CA LYS A 853 -23.25 14.89 3.54
C LYS A 853 -24.66 14.32 3.31
N ASN A 854 -25.21 13.58 4.27
CA ASN A 854 -26.58 13.06 4.20
C ASN A 854 -27.67 14.16 4.23
N LYS A 855 -27.39 15.33 4.83
CA LYS A 855 -28.29 16.50 4.81
C LYS A 855 -28.22 17.30 3.50
N ILE A 856 -27.23 17.05 2.64
CA ILE A 856 -27.16 17.62 1.28
C ILE A 856 -27.92 16.72 0.27
N MET A 857 -28.22 15.47 0.64
CA MET A 857 -28.97 14.50 -0.17
C MET A 857 -30.46 14.37 0.23
N LYS A 858 -31.02 15.39 0.88
CA LYS A 858 -32.46 15.52 1.24
C LYS A 858 -32.90 16.97 1.14
#